data_AF-A0A316TLY5-F1
#
_entry.id   AF-A0A316TLY5-F1
#
_cell.length_a   1.000
_cell.length_b   1.000
_cell.length_c   1.000
_cell.angle_alpha   90.00
_cell.angle_beta   90.00
_cell.angle_gamma   90.00
#
_symmetry.space_group_name_H-M   'P 1'
#
loop_
_entity.id
_entity.type
_entity.pdbx_description
1 polymer ?
#
loop_
_entity_poly.entity_id
_entity_poly.type
_entity_poly.pdbx_seq_one_letter_code
_entity_poly.pdbx_strand_id
1 'polypeptide(L)'
;MKNIQTEEKLFSDFPTVSRKEWEEKITSDLGGADYTEKLKWETLEGLEPLPFYMREDVQSPPSLPSGKGWTYCEPVFGLHPAEIRDSIASAYSRGARTFLLTSRPRPANGSENIHLHGSNIPDQDAFDGIFEEMNTEEISLFVDAGISAPVFSAMTRNHPKPFRKATFIFDPITESAAAGKTLWSSQDQLKNFVRSADSLAADALFYHKAGCTIVSEAAIAISLASEYFSMLEPENRESAAASFLIRVSAGPLYFPEIAKFRALRILWKNLLDAYGMDPSIPAFIHAETTFQNKTISDPHNNMLRATAEAMAAVTGGADSLVVFPYDISFRTPDTFSRRIAGNVHHILGEEAHLGKTGDPSAGAYYIENLTQDIAQKAWTLFTESESRGGLLHDLMSGSLQQKIRESRSVKQNAYATRRRVLTGTNNYPDTGKELPDVSEGGHPFPVQTLAPSSARLRVGSENPGAELQHLLKEGKSLPELILSMIPRETSSIESIKEFHAGDIFDSIRKETEELAEKTGIQPDVLILPVGNLKWRNARASFAQNLLGCAGFRINMADGGDSLEDAVDKLEDKKFDAVVLCGSDKEYPDLVPLFCERMGDRPLLVVAGHPGTNEPLYRDAGIDEFIWAGMNAAGFLRKVQSELFKKYTVS
;
A
#
# COMPACT_ATOMS: atom_id res chain seq x y z
N MET A 1 -46.97 -20.81 19.66
CA MET A 1 -46.20 -19.65 19.19
C MET A 1 -47.03 -18.40 19.45
N LYS A 2 -46.62 -17.56 20.41
CA LYS A 2 -47.29 -16.27 20.64
C LYS A 2 -46.95 -15.35 19.46
N ASN A 3 -47.99 -14.84 18.80
CA ASN A 3 -47.91 -13.68 17.91
C ASN A 3 -47.19 -12.54 18.64
N ILE A 4 -46.01 -12.18 18.17
CA ILE A 4 -45.43 -10.87 18.41
C ILE A 4 -45.28 -10.24 17.04
N GLN A 5 -46.09 -9.22 16.78
CA GLN A 5 -45.65 -7.95 16.19
C GLN A 5 -46.89 -7.08 15.97
N THR A 6 -47.26 -6.33 17.00
CA THR A 6 -47.77 -4.98 16.82
C THR A 6 -46.63 -4.17 16.18
N GLU A 7 -46.85 -3.60 15.00
CA GLU A 7 -45.98 -2.58 14.40
C GLU A 7 -45.99 -1.32 15.29
N GLU A 8 -45.26 -1.34 16.40
CA GLU A 8 -44.89 -0.09 17.06
C GLU A 8 -43.91 0.63 16.15
N LYS A 9 -44.41 1.66 15.45
CA LYS A 9 -43.55 2.61 14.73
C LYS A 9 -42.71 3.37 15.76
N LEU A 10 -41.47 2.91 15.96
CA LEU A 10 -40.46 3.65 16.69
C LEU A 10 -40.34 5.05 16.09
N PHE A 11 -40.24 6.06 16.95
CA PHE A 11 -40.09 7.48 16.57
C PHE A 11 -41.29 8.10 15.82
N SER A 12 -42.49 7.53 15.93
CA SER A 12 -43.72 8.14 15.37
C SER A 12 -44.08 9.49 16.01
N ASP A 13 -43.57 9.78 17.20
CA ASP A 13 -43.70 11.08 17.88
C ASP A 13 -42.82 12.18 17.25
N PHE A 14 -41.89 11.84 16.36
CA PHE A 14 -40.99 12.79 15.70
C PHE A 14 -41.38 12.98 14.23
N PRO A 15 -41.52 14.22 13.75
CA PRO A 15 -41.70 14.46 12.33
C PRO A 15 -40.45 14.02 11.56
N THR A 16 -40.62 13.59 10.32
CA THR A 16 -39.50 13.33 9.42
C THR A 16 -38.73 14.62 9.17
N VAL A 17 -37.43 14.60 9.45
CA VAL A 17 -36.55 15.74 9.16
C VAL A 17 -36.19 15.75 7.68
N SER A 18 -36.44 16.87 7.02
CA SER A 18 -36.07 17.10 5.62
C SER A 18 -34.58 17.42 5.47
N ARG A 19 -34.03 17.27 4.25
CA ARG A 19 -32.66 17.70 3.94
C ARG A 19 -32.43 19.17 4.31
N LYS A 20 -33.38 20.03 3.95
CA LYS A 20 -33.29 21.48 4.20
C LYS A 20 -33.14 21.79 5.69
N GLU A 21 -33.90 21.13 6.55
CA GLU A 21 -33.78 21.31 8.01
C GLU A 21 -32.42 20.84 8.53
N TRP A 22 -31.86 19.76 7.97
CA TRP A 22 -30.49 19.33 8.27
C TRP A 22 -29.45 20.37 7.84
N GLU A 23 -29.56 20.89 6.63
CA GLU A 23 -28.65 21.91 6.09
C GLU A 23 -28.72 23.23 6.88
N GLU A 24 -29.92 23.66 7.29
CA GLU A 24 -30.12 24.82 8.16
C GLU A 24 -29.43 24.62 9.53
N LYS A 25 -29.55 23.42 10.11
CA LYS A 25 -28.89 23.07 11.37
C LYS A 25 -27.37 23.07 11.24
N ILE A 26 -26.83 22.45 10.18
CA ILE A 26 -25.38 22.44 9.92
C ILE A 26 -24.87 23.87 9.74
N THR A 27 -25.58 24.69 8.95
CA THR A 27 -25.22 26.10 8.72
C THR A 27 -25.19 26.88 10.03
N SER A 28 -26.19 26.69 10.89
CA SER A 28 -26.20 27.29 12.23
C SER A 28 -24.99 26.86 13.07
N ASP A 29 -24.66 25.57 13.10
CA ASP A 29 -23.54 25.03 13.89
C ASP A 29 -22.17 25.48 13.35
N LEU A 30 -22.09 25.77 12.06
CA LEU A 30 -20.90 26.32 11.42
C LEU A 30 -20.79 27.85 11.51
N GLY A 31 -21.74 28.52 12.15
CA GLY A 31 -21.75 29.98 12.32
C GLY A 31 -22.11 30.73 11.03
N GLY A 32 -22.97 30.17 10.18
CA GLY A 32 -23.37 30.74 8.89
C GLY A 32 -22.45 30.42 7.73
N ALA A 33 -21.37 29.66 7.96
CA ALA A 33 -20.47 29.24 6.89
C ALA A 33 -21.10 28.13 6.03
N ASP A 34 -20.84 28.18 4.72
CA ASP A 34 -21.26 27.14 3.79
C ASP A 34 -20.59 25.80 4.14
N TYR A 35 -21.41 24.78 4.39
CA TYR A 35 -20.94 23.48 4.83
C TYR A 35 -20.30 22.68 3.70
N THR A 36 -20.70 22.89 2.44
CA THR A 36 -20.13 22.15 1.30
C THR A 36 -18.69 22.55 1.05
N GLU A 37 -18.32 23.78 1.39
CA GLU A 37 -16.95 24.28 1.33
C GLU A 37 -16.17 24.00 2.63
N LYS A 38 -16.78 24.27 3.80
CA LYS A 38 -16.08 24.17 5.09
C LYS A 38 -15.81 22.73 5.54
N LEU A 39 -16.68 21.80 5.16
CA LEU A 39 -16.55 20.37 5.47
C LEU A 39 -16.15 19.54 4.24
N LYS A 40 -15.73 20.19 3.16
CA LYS A 40 -15.32 19.53 1.93
C LYS A 40 -14.19 18.55 2.21
N TRP A 41 -14.35 17.31 1.77
CA TRP A 41 -13.27 16.33 1.76
C TRP A 41 -12.93 15.92 0.33
N GLU A 42 -11.94 16.60 -0.25
CA GLU A 42 -11.30 16.13 -1.49
C GLU A 42 -10.25 15.08 -1.13
N THR A 43 -10.56 13.82 -1.44
CA THR A 43 -9.61 12.72 -1.23
C THR A 43 -8.48 12.79 -2.24
N LEU A 44 -7.32 12.23 -1.88
CA LEU A 44 -6.22 12.01 -2.84
C LEU A 44 -6.54 10.91 -3.87
N GLU A 45 -7.72 10.30 -3.77
CA GLU A 45 -8.20 9.22 -4.64
C GLU A 45 -9.14 9.73 -5.75
N GLY A 46 -9.38 11.05 -5.82
CA GLY A 46 -10.32 11.65 -6.78
C GLY A 46 -11.80 11.47 -6.40
N LEU A 47 -12.07 11.19 -5.13
CA LEU A 47 -13.42 11.10 -4.54
C LEU A 47 -13.73 12.35 -3.72
N GLU A 48 -14.99 12.77 -3.75
CA GLU A 48 -15.50 13.96 -3.07
C GLU A 48 -16.77 13.63 -2.28
N PRO A 49 -16.68 12.81 -1.21
CA PRO A 49 -17.84 12.43 -0.44
C PRO A 49 -18.48 13.64 0.27
N LEU A 50 -19.80 13.61 0.37
CA LEU A 50 -20.57 14.59 1.12
C LEU A 50 -20.38 14.38 2.62
N PRO A 51 -20.46 15.45 3.43
CA PRO A 51 -20.36 15.34 4.88
C PRO A 51 -21.57 14.62 5.52
N PHE A 52 -22.69 14.51 4.80
CA PHE A 52 -23.83 13.67 5.19
C PHE A 52 -24.58 13.17 3.96
N TYR A 53 -25.36 12.09 4.14
CA TYR A 53 -26.20 11.47 3.13
C TYR A 53 -27.57 11.13 3.70
N MET A 54 -28.59 11.14 2.85
CA MET A 54 -29.97 10.77 3.14
C MET A 54 -30.46 9.70 2.16
N ARG A 55 -31.66 9.16 2.42
CA ARG A 55 -32.26 8.10 1.60
C ARG A 55 -32.35 8.46 0.12
N GLU A 56 -32.67 9.71 -0.17
CA GLU A 56 -32.79 10.24 -1.54
C GLU A 56 -31.47 10.27 -2.32
N ASP A 57 -30.32 10.16 -1.66
CA ASP A 57 -29.02 10.06 -2.33
C ASP A 57 -28.73 8.66 -2.88
N VAL A 58 -29.44 7.62 -2.44
CA VAL A 58 -29.19 6.26 -2.93
C VAL A 58 -30.08 5.95 -4.12
N GLN A 59 -29.46 5.80 -5.29
CA GLN A 59 -30.12 5.30 -6.49
C GLN A 59 -29.97 3.77 -6.52
N SER A 60 -31.09 3.05 -6.62
CA SER A 60 -31.21 1.57 -6.75
C SER A 60 -29.93 0.79 -6.45
N PRO A 61 -29.67 0.42 -5.17
CA PRO A 61 -28.40 -0.16 -4.79
C PRO A 61 -28.16 -1.49 -5.54
N PRO A 62 -26.94 -1.75 -6.01
CA PRO A 62 -26.62 -2.96 -6.75
C PRO A 62 -26.84 -4.19 -5.86
N SER A 63 -27.54 -5.20 -6.38
CA SER A 63 -27.60 -6.51 -5.72
C SER A 63 -26.26 -7.21 -5.92
N LEU A 64 -25.44 -7.25 -4.87
CA LEU A 64 -24.16 -7.96 -4.88
C LEU A 64 -24.36 -9.41 -4.42
N PRO A 65 -23.63 -10.38 -5.02
CA PRO A 65 -23.68 -11.77 -4.58
C PRO A 65 -23.36 -11.89 -3.09
N SER A 66 -24.23 -12.53 -2.31
CA SER A 66 -24.00 -12.76 -0.88
C SER A 66 -23.05 -13.95 -0.68
N GLY A 67 -21.75 -13.67 -0.52
CA GLY A 67 -20.79 -14.66 -0.03
C GLY A 67 -21.01 -14.94 1.47
N LYS A 68 -20.68 -16.15 1.94
CA LYS A 68 -20.57 -16.43 3.38
C LYS A 68 -19.10 -16.37 3.77
N GLY A 69 -18.67 -15.25 4.36
CA GLY A 69 -17.29 -15.05 4.80
C GLY A 69 -16.28 -14.97 3.66
N TRP A 70 -15.00 -15.10 4.01
CA TRP A 70 -13.86 -15.03 3.09
C TRP A 70 -12.93 -16.22 3.33
N THR A 71 -12.10 -16.54 2.33
CA THR A 71 -11.01 -17.50 2.49
C THR A 71 -9.83 -16.82 3.18
N TYR A 72 -9.48 -17.26 4.39
CA TYR A 72 -8.19 -16.93 5.01
C TYR A 72 -7.06 -17.53 4.17
N CYS A 73 -6.14 -16.68 3.70
CA CYS A 73 -4.95 -17.08 2.97
C CYS A 73 -3.68 -16.68 3.76
N GLU A 74 -2.90 -17.67 4.19
CA GLU A 74 -1.67 -17.46 4.95
C GLU A 74 -0.50 -17.17 3.99
N PRO A 75 0.23 -16.05 4.13
CA PRO A 75 1.43 -15.81 3.35
C PRO A 75 2.57 -16.74 3.79
N VAL A 76 3.25 -17.35 2.82
CA VAL A 76 4.38 -18.25 3.05
C VAL A 76 5.68 -17.46 3.08
N PHE A 77 6.51 -17.74 4.09
CA PHE A 77 7.83 -17.12 4.26
C PHE A 77 8.92 -18.18 4.24
N GLY A 78 10.09 -17.81 3.72
CA GLY A 78 11.25 -18.68 3.62
C GLY A 78 11.89 -18.57 2.24
N LEU A 79 13.21 -18.50 2.21
CA LEU A 79 13.96 -18.46 0.96
C LEU A 79 14.17 -19.88 0.42
N HIS A 80 14.49 -20.84 1.28
CA HIS A 80 14.84 -22.19 0.88
C HIS A 80 13.71 -23.21 1.14
N PRO A 81 13.64 -24.34 0.40
CA PRO A 81 12.57 -25.34 0.55
C PRO A 81 12.28 -25.80 1.99
N ALA A 82 13.32 -25.97 2.81
CA ALA A 82 13.13 -26.34 4.22
C ALA A 82 12.39 -25.25 5.02
N GLU A 83 12.76 -23.98 4.86
CA GLU A 83 12.10 -22.85 5.54
C GLU A 83 10.66 -22.67 5.05
N ILE A 84 10.43 -22.86 3.76
CA ILE A 84 9.10 -22.81 3.12
C ILE A 84 8.20 -23.89 3.74
N ARG A 85 8.71 -25.14 3.81
CA ARG A 85 8.02 -26.25 4.46
C ARG A 85 7.71 -25.93 5.92
N ASP A 86 8.67 -25.43 6.68
CA ASP A 86 8.47 -25.09 8.10
C ASP A 86 7.40 -24.01 8.29
N SER A 87 7.38 -23.00 7.40
CA SER A 87 6.35 -21.96 7.40
C SER A 87 4.96 -22.54 7.15
N ILE A 88 4.81 -23.39 6.11
CA ILE A 88 3.53 -24.00 5.75
C ILE A 88 3.09 -24.98 6.84
N ALA A 89 3.97 -25.87 7.31
CA ALA A 89 3.68 -26.87 8.34
C ALA A 89 3.20 -26.22 9.64
N SER A 90 3.90 -25.14 10.06
CA SER A 90 3.54 -24.36 11.23
C SER A 90 2.12 -23.79 11.12
N ALA A 91 1.79 -23.15 10.00
CA ALA A 91 0.46 -22.60 9.78
C ALA A 91 -0.63 -23.67 9.58
N TYR A 92 -0.30 -24.77 8.88
CA TYR A 92 -1.18 -25.92 8.68
C TYR A 92 -1.60 -26.55 10.01
N SER A 93 -0.65 -26.69 10.96
CA SER A 93 -0.91 -27.18 12.31
C SER A 93 -1.85 -26.29 13.13
N ARG A 94 -1.92 -24.99 12.81
CA ARG A 94 -2.86 -24.02 13.40
C ARG A 94 -4.21 -23.95 12.68
N GLY A 95 -4.43 -24.80 11.68
CA GLY A 95 -5.69 -24.86 10.93
C GLY A 95 -5.71 -24.09 9.61
N ALA A 96 -4.61 -23.45 9.20
CA ALA A 96 -4.54 -22.85 7.87
C ALA A 96 -4.63 -23.93 6.79
N ARG A 97 -5.37 -23.65 5.72
CA ARG A 97 -5.57 -24.56 4.58
C ARG A 97 -5.35 -23.90 3.23
N THR A 98 -5.15 -22.59 3.21
CA THR A 98 -4.91 -21.83 1.99
C THR A 98 -3.63 -21.04 2.18
N PHE A 99 -2.71 -21.13 1.22
CA PHE A 99 -1.40 -20.49 1.31
C PHE A 99 -1.11 -19.64 0.09
N LEU A 100 -0.51 -18.46 0.30
CA LEU A 100 0.06 -17.62 -0.75
C LEU A 100 1.57 -17.87 -0.81
N LEU A 101 2.01 -18.55 -1.88
CA LEU A 101 3.41 -18.77 -2.19
C LEU A 101 3.88 -17.72 -3.20
N THR A 102 4.87 -16.91 -2.83
CA THR A 102 5.46 -15.89 -3.73
C THR A 102 6.83 -16.35 -4.23
N SER A 103 6.99 -16.49 -5.54
CA SER A 103 8.23 -16.90 -6.20
C SER A 103 8.34 -16.21 -7.57
N ARG A 104 8.62 -14.91 -7.57
CA ARG A 104 8.63 -14.06 -8.77
C ARG A 104 10.03 -13.90 -9.36
N PRO A 105 10.41 -14.66 -10.40
CA PRO A 105 11.65 -14.44 -11.11
C PRO A 105 11.57 -13.20 -12.00
N ARG A 106 12.59 -12.35 -11.93
CA ARG A 106 12.74 -11.18 -12.80
C ARG A 106 14.08 -11.22 -13.52
N PRO A 107 14.13 -11.03 -14.85
CA PRO A 107 15.39 -11.03 -15.57
C PRO A 107 16.20 -9.80 -15.20
N ALA A 108 17.43 -9.99 -14.75
CA ALA A 108 18.35 -8.91 -14.44
C ALA A 108 18.57 -8.01 -15.66
N ASN A 109 18.80 -6.72 -15.42
CA ASN A 109 19.09 -5.78 -16.50
C ASN A 109 20.51 -6.03 -17.02
N GLY A 110 20.66 -6.18 -18.34
CA GLY A 110 21.96 -6.32 -19.00
C GLY A 110 22.69 -7.66 -18.76
N SER A 111 22.03 -8.68 -18.20
CA SER A 111 22.60 -10.03 -18.05
C SER A 111 21.53 -11.13 -18.21
N GLU A 112 21.95 -12.39 -18.35
CA GLU A 112 21.04 -13.55 -18.33
C GLU A 112 20.71 -14.03 -16.89
N ASN A 113 21.18 -13.32 -15.85
CA ASN A 113 20.83 -13.64 -14.47
C ASN A 113 19.34 -13.41 -14.21
N ILE A 114 18.80 -14.15 -13.25
CA ILE A 114 17.43 -13.97 -12.76
C ILE A 114 17.49 -13.52 -11.31
N HIS A 115 16.87 -12.39 -10.99
CA HIS A 115 16.59 -11.98 -9.63
C HIS A 115 15.26 -12.59 -9.20
N LEU A 116 15.31 -13.58 -8.33
CA LEU A 116 14.13 -14.18 -7.74
C LEU A 116 13.70 -13.36 -6.52
N HIS A 117 12.47 -12.85 -6.56
CA HIS A 117 11.82 -12.21 -5.41
C HIS A 117 10.90 -13.25 -4.72
N GLY A 118 11.21 -13.60 -3.48
CA GLY A 118 10.44 -14.57 -2.69
C GLY A 118 11.13 -15.93 -2.57
N SER A 119 10.31 -16.96 -2.44
CA SER A 119 10.70 -18.33 -2.15
C SER A 119 11.39 -18.99 -3.35
N ASN A 120 12.56 -19.58 -3.12
CA ASN A 120 13.29 -20.36 -4.12
C ASN A 120 12.88 -21.84 -4.07
N ILE A 121 12.17 -22.25 -5.11
CA ILE A 121 11.77 -23.64 -5.35
C ILE A 121 12.43 -24.06 -6.67
N PRO A 122 13.63 -24.66 -6.59
CA PRO A 122 14.51 -24.79 -7.76
C PRO A 122 14.04 -25.83 -8.78
N ASP A 123 13.24 -26.82 -8.41
CA ASP A 123 12.86 -27.96 -9.24
C ASP A 123 11.63 -28.71 -8.69
N GLN A 124 11.22 -29.79 -9.37
CA GLN A 124 10.08 -30.63 -8.99
C GLN A 124 10.30 -31.33 -7.64
N ASP A 125 11.49 -31.89 -7.39
CA ASP A 125 11.77 -32.63 -6.16
C ASP A 125 11.69 -31.71 -4.92
N ALA A 126 12.19 -30.47 -5.05
CA ALA A 126 12.05 -29.46 -4.02
C ALA A 126 10.59 -29.05 -3.78
N PHE A 127 9.79 -28.93 -4.85
CA PHE A 127 8.35 -28.64 -4.73
C PHE A 127 7.62 -29.79 -4.00
N ASP A 128 7.87 -31.04 -4.39
CA ASP A 128 7.25 -32.21 -3.76
C ASP A 128 7.68 -32.37 -2.29
N GLY A 129 8.97 -32.15 -1.99
CA GLY A 129 9.51 -32.22 -0.64
C GLY A 129 8.99 -31.15 0.34
N ILE A 130 8.40 -30.05 -0.17
CA ILE A 130 7.73 -29.04 0.68
C ILE A 130 6.42 -29.59 1.25
N PHE A 131 5.71 -30.44 0.51
CA PHE A 131 4.38 -30.91 0.85
C PHE A 131 4.31 -32.40 1.26
N GLU A 132 5.44 -33.09 1.29
CA GLU A 132 5.54 -34.54 1.56
C GLU A 132 4.78 -34.98 2.82
N GLU A 133 4.87 -34.20 3.91
CA GLU A 133 4.24 -34.50 5.20
C GLU A 133 2.80 -33.97 5.34
N MET A 134 2.22 -33.41 4.28
CA MET A 134 0.92 -32.74 4.31
C MET A 134 -0.13 -33.44 3.44
N ASN A 135 -1.40 -33.25 3.79
CA ASN A 135 -2.51 -33.69 2.95
C ASN A 135 -2.85 -32.60 1.91
N THR A 136 -2.25 -32.66 0.73
CA THR A 136 -2.47 -31.65 -0.33
C THR A 136 -3.92 -31.57 -0.79
N GLU A 137 -4.72 -32.63 -0.63
CA GLU A 137 -6.14 -32.65 -0.98
C GLU A 137 -7.00 -31.69 -0.11
N GLU A 138 -6.46 -31.24 1.03
CA GLU A 138 -7.07 -30.19 1.87
C GLU A 138 -6.51 -28.80 1.57
N ILE A 139 -5.38 -28.72 0.87
CA ILE A 139 -4.60 -27.50 0.68
C ILE A 139 -5.03 -26.78 -0.60
N SER A 140 -5.33 -25.49 -0.46
CA SER A 140 -5.48 -24.56 -1.58
C SER A 140 -4.23 -23.68 -1.72
N LEU A 141 -3.71 -23.53 -2.93
CA LEU A 141 -2.55 -22.70 -3.21
C LEU A 141 -2.93 -21.49 -4.07
N PHE A 142 -2.50 -20.32 -3.64
CA PHE A 142 -2.30 -19.16 -4.48
C PHE A 142 -0.81 -19.08 -4.77
N VAL A 143 -0.42 -19.08 -6.04
CA VAL A 143 0.97 -19.02 -6.45
C VAL A 143 1.23 -17.74 -7.21
N ASP A 144 1.94 -16.85 -6.55
CA ASP A 144 2.41 -15.59 -7.10
C ASP A 144 3.80 -15.76 -7.73
N ALA A 145 3.82 -16.23 -8.98
CA ALA A 145 5.04 -16.58 -9.69
C ALA A 145 5.33 -15.73 -10.94
N GLY A 146 4.51 -14.69 -11.20
CA GLY A 146 4.68 -13.84 -12.39
C GLY A 146 4.78 -14.67 -13.68
N ILE A 147 5.81 -14.42 -14.50
CA ILE A 147 5.98 -15.12 -15.78
C ILE A 147 6.19 -16.64 -15.65
N SER A 148 6.63 -17.14 -14.49
CA SER A 148 6.84 -18.58 -14.25
C SER A 148 5.60 -19.30 -13.70
N ALA A 149 4.46 -18.63 -13.56
CA ALA A 149 3.20 -19.28 -13.16
C ALA A 149 2.87 -20.58 -13.92
N PRO A 150 3.08 -20.69 -15.25
CA PRO A 150 2.90 -21.96 -15.97
C PRO A 150 3.82 -23.09 -15.49
N VAL A 151 5.05 -22.78 -15.04
CA VAL A 151 6.00 -23.76 -14.48
C VAL A 151 5.46 -24.30 -13.16
N PHE A 152 4.97 -23.42 -12.28
CA PHE A 152 4.37 -23.83 -11.01
C PHE A 152 3.07 -24.61 -11.22
N SER A 153 2.29 -24.28 -12.25
CA SER A 153 1.13 -25.09 -12.62
C SER A 153 1.54 -26.50 -13.03
N ALA A 154 2.57 -26.62 -13.86
CA ALA A 154 3.13 -27.93 -14.21
C ALA A 154 3.66 -28.68 -12.98
N MET A 155 4.33 -28.01 -12.02
CA MET A 155 4.77 -28.61 -10.76
C MET A 155 3.60 -29.16 -9.94
N THR A 156 2.51 -28.39 -9.79
CA THR A 156 1.32 -28.84 -9.05
C THR A 156 0.62 -30.04 -9.71
N ARG A 157 0.66 -30.14 -11.05
CA ARG A 157 0.09 -31.27 -11.80
C ARG A 157 0.95 -32.53 -11.72
N ASN A 158 2.27 -32.36 -11.63
CA ASN A 158 3.21 -33.45 -11.47
C ASN A 158 3.24 -33.99 -10.04
N HIS A 159 2.87 -33.17 -9.05
CA HIS A 159 2.85 -33.57 -7.65
C HIS A 159 2.05 -34.87 -7.45
N PRO A 160 2.55 -35.86 -6.68
CA PRO A 160 1.94 -37.19 -6.58
C PRO A 160 0.49 -37.22 -6.08
N LYS A 161 0.09 -36.20 -5.31
CA LYS A 161 -1.26 -36.04 -4.77
C LYS A 161 -1.86 -34.73 -5.28
N PRO A 162 -3.13 -34.68 -5.70
CA PRO A 162 -3.73 -33.44 -6.16
C PRO A 162 -3.84 -32.42 -5.01
N PHE A 163 -3.80 -31.14 -5.36
CA PHE A 163 -4.18 -30.06 -4.45
C PHE A 163 -5.69 -29.85 -4.49
N ARG A 164 -6.30 -29.38 -3.38
CA ARG A 164 -7.72 -29.02 -3.36
C ARG A 164 -8.07 -28.00 -4.44
N LYS A 165 -7.22 -26.98 -4.56
CA LYS A 165 -7.29 -25.94 -5.59
C LYS A 165 -5.90 -25.32 -5.74
N ALA A 166 -5.49 -25.01 -6.96
CA ALA A 166 -4.32 -24.18 -7.21
C ALA A 166 -4.73 -23.04 -8.15
N THR A 167 -4.36 -21.81 -7.81
CA THR A 167 -4.61 -20.60 -8.60
C THR A 167 -3.29 -19.89 -8.82
N PHE A 168 -2.96 -19.57 -10.07
CA PHE A 168 -1.69 -18.97 -10.44
C PHE A 168 -1.91 -17.53 -10.89
N ILE A 169 -1.15 -16.62 -10.31
CA ILE A 169 -1.21 -15.19 -10.63
C ILE A 169 -0.36 -14.96 -11.86
N PHE A 170 -0.97 -15.15 -13.04
CA PHE A 170 -0.33 -14.95 -14.33
C PHE A 170 -0.83 -13.65 -14.98
N ASP A 171 0.02 -12.62 -14.91
CA ASP A 171 -0.24 -11.29 -15.47
C ASP A 171 1.04 -10.77 -16.17
N PRO A 172 1.35 -11.24 -17.40
CA PRO A 172 2.57 -10.85 -18.11
C PRO A 172 2.64 -9.34 -18.41
N ILE A 173 1.49 -8.65 -18.55
CA ILE A 173 1.44 -7.21 -18.80
C ILE A 173 1.97 -6.44 -17.58
N THR A 174 1.45 -6.75 -16.40
CA THR A 174 1.89 -6.12 -15.15
C THR A 174 3.34 -6.47 -14.81
N GLU A 175 3.78 -7.70 -15.06
CA GLU A 175 5.19 -8.08 -14.89
C GLU A 175 6.12 -7.31 -15.83
N SER A 176 5.69 -7.06 -17.07
CA SER A 176 6.44 -6.23 -18.02
C SER A 176 6.52 -4.78 -17.55
N ALA A 177 5.42 -4.25 -17.04
CA ALA A 177 5.35 -2.90 -16.47
C ALA A 177 6.29 -2.72 -15.28
N ALA A 178 6.42 -3.73 -14.41
CA ALA A 178 7.39 -3.75 -13.33
C ALA A 178 8.84 -3.87 -13.84
N ALA A 179 9.08 -4.69 -14.86
CA ALA A 179 10.41 -4.95 -15.41
C ALA A 179 10.98 -3.81 -16.26
N GLY A 180 10.15 -2.94 -16.83
CA GLY A 180 10.58 -1.90 -17.78
C GLY A 180 10.95 -2.46 -19.16
N LYS A 181 10.45 -3.66 -19.48
CA LYS A 181 10.61 -4.30 -20.78
C LYS A 181 9.48 -5.28 -21.00
N THR A 182 9.11 -5.52 -22.25
CA THR A 182 8.16 -6.57 -22.61
C THR A 182 8.75 -7.94 -22.27
N LEU A 183 7.92 -8.83 -21.72
CA LEU A 183 8.28 -10.24 -21.51
C LEU A 183 7.89 -11.14 -22.70
N TRP A 184 7.52 -10.52 -23.83
CA TRP A 184 7.23 -11.12 -25.11
C TRP A 184 7.92 -10.34 -26.24
N SER A 185 8.18 -10.98 -27.37
CA SER A 185 8.79 -10.39 -28.57
C SER A 185 7.74 -9.98 -29.61
N SER A 186 6.55 -10.57 -29.58
CA SER A 186 5.43 -10.25 -30.48
C SER A 186 4.09 -10.37 -29.77
N GLN A 187 3.06 -9.72 -30.30
CA GLN A 187 1.69 -9.88 -29.79
C GLN A 187 1.19 -11.32 -29.92
N ASP A 188 1.61 -12.06 -30.94
CA ASP A 188 1.23 -13.47 -31.10
C ASP A 188 1.82 -14.35 -30.00
N GLN A 189 3.05 -14.07 -29.55
CA GLN A 189 3.63 -14.76 -28.40
C GLN A 189 2.83 -14.48 -27.13
N LEU A 190 2.46 -13.22 -26.88
CA LEU A 190 1.62 -12.86 -25.73
C LEU A 190 0.25 -13.57 -25.79
N LYS A 191 -0.41 -13.58 -26.96
CA LYS A 191 -1.67 -14.31 -27.16
C LYS A 191 -1.52 -15.80 -26.86
N ASN A 192 -0.42 -16.42 -27.30
CA ASN A 192 -0.16 -17.83 -27.03
C ASN A 192 0.04 -18.09 -25.54
N PHE A 193 0.76 -17.22 -24.82
CA PHE A 193 0.85 -17.30 -23.36
C PHE A 193 -0.52 -17.27 -22.70
N VAL A 194 -1.34 -16.28 -23.05
CA VAL A 194 -2.70 -16.10 -22.49
C VAL A 194 -3.58 -17.33 -22.78
N ARG A 195 -3.56 -17.86 -24.01
CA ARG A 195 -4.35 -19.04 -24.39
C ARG A 195 -3.90 -20.33 -23.71
N SER A 196 -2.63 -20.42 -23.34
CA SER A 196 -2.05 -21.62 -22.72
C SER A 196 -2.07 -21.60 -21.19
N ALA A 197 -2.45 -20.48 -20.59
CA ALA A 197 -2.43 -20.30 -19.15
C ALA A 197 -3.58 -21.07 -18.47
N ASP A 198 -3.27 -21.73 -17.36
CA ASP A 198 -4.26 -22.47 -16.57
C ASP A 198 -5.16 -21.55 -15.74
N SER A 199 -4.67 -20.36 -15.42
CA SER A 199 -5.43 -19.27 -14.81
C SER A 199 -4.83 -17.93 -15.24
N LEU A 200 -5.68 -16.93 -15.39
CA LEU A 200 -5.31 -15.55 -15.68
C LEU A 200 -5.64 -14.68 -14.47
N ALA A 201 -4.86 -13.62 -14.27
CA ALA A 201 -5.09 -12.67 -13.20
C ALA A 201 -4.90 -11.23 -13.66
N ALA A 202 -5.62 -10.32 -13.02
CA ALA A 202 -5.33 -8.89 -13.04
C ALA A 202 -4.64 -8.51 -11.72
N ASP A 203 -3.34 -8.26 -11.75
CA ASP A 203 -2.54 -7.84 -10.58
C ASP A 203 -2.61 -6.32 -10.38
N ALA A 204 -3.82 -5.81 -10.12
CA ALA A 204 -4.06 -4.39 -9.88
C ALA A 204 -3.38 -3.88 -8.59
N LEU A 205 -3.12 -4.78 -7.63
CA LEU A 205 -2.38 -4.50 -6.39
C LEU A 205 -1.00 -3.88 -6.65
N PHE A 206 -0.29 -4.32 -7.69
CA PHE A 206 1.00 -3.74 -8.07
C PHE A 206 0.89 -2.23 -8.33
N TYR A 207 -0.15 -1.80 -9.04
CA TYR A 207 -0.36 -0.39 -9.36
C TYR A 207 -0.77 0.41 -8.13
N HIS A 208 -1.55 -0.16 -7.21
CA HIS A 208 -1.80 0.45 -5.90
C HIS A 208 -0.50 0.73 -5.15
N LYS A 209 0.40 -0.26 -5.06
CA LYS A 209 1.73 -0.10 -4.45
C LYS A 209 2.55 0.96 -5.18
N ALA A 210 2.39 1.10 -6.49
CA ALA A 210 2.99 2.16 -7.29
C ALA A 210 2.34 3.56 -7.10
N GLY A 211 1.33 3.70 -6.25
CA GLY A 211 0.72 4.99 -5.93
C GLY A 211 -0.49 5.36 -6.79
N CYS A 212 -1.10 4.42 -7.51
CA CYS A 212 -2.40 4.64 -8.15
C CYS A 212 -3.47 5.03 -7.14
N THR A 213 -4.53 5.68 -7.63
CA THR A 213 -5.73 5.92 -6.83
C THR A 213 -6.60 4.66 -6.74
N ILE A 214 -7.52 4.60 -5.76
CA ILE A 214 -8.55 3.56 -5.65
C ILE A 214 -9.36 3.42 -6.96
N VAL A 215 -9.70 4.55 -7.58
CA VAL A 215 -10.45 4.59 -8.85
C VAL A 215 -9.60 4.02 -9.99
N SER A 216 -8.33 4.42 -10.09
CA SER A 216 -7.42 3.92 -11.12
C SER A 216 -7.09 2.44 -10.93
N GLU A 217 -6.94 1.96 -9.69
CA GLU A 217 -6.74 0.54 -9.38
C GLU A 217 -7.91 -0.31 -9.90
N ALA A 218 -9.15 0.13 -9.64
CA ALA A 218 -10.35 -0.55 -10.14
C ALA A 218 -10.46 -0.52 -11.67
N ALA A 219 -10.11 0.61 -12.29
CA ALA A 219 -10.09 0.74 -13.76
C ALA A 219 -9.05 -0.21 -14.38
N ILE A 220 -7.82 -0.21 -13.86
CA ILE A 220 -6.73 -1.07 -14.36
C ILE A 220 -7.09 -2.54 -14.22
N ALA A 221 -7.74 -2.94 -13.12
CA ALA A 221 -8.19 -4.32 -12.91
C ALA A 221 -9.08 -4.82 -14.06
N ILE A 222 -10.10 -4.05 -14.44
CA ILE A 222 -10.97 -4.43 -15.57
C ILE A 222 -10.31 -4.23 -16.93
N SER A 223 -9.41 -3.26 -17.09
CA SER A 223 -8.67 -3.11 -18.33
C SER A 223 -7.76 -4.32 -18.60
N LEU A 224 -7.07 -4.85 -17.58
CA LEU A 224 -6.27 -6.07 -17.69
C LEU A 224 -7.14 -7.28 -18.10
N ALA A 225 -8.31 -7.42 -17.49
CA ALA A 225 -9.26 -8.46 -17.88
C ALA A 225 -9.73 -8.31 -19.34
N SER A 226 -10.05 -7.08 -19.77
CA SER A 226 -10.41 -6.75 -21.16
C SER A 226 -9.32 -7.16 -22.15
N GLU A 227 -8.07 -6.79 -21.87
CA GLU A 227 -6.89 -7.17 -22.67
C GLU A 227 -6.83 -8.68 -22.85
N TYR A 228 -6.96 -9.45 -21.77
CA TYR A 228 -6.87 -10.90 -21.84
C TYR A 228 -8.07 -11.54 -22.55
N PHE A 229 -9.30 -11.09 -22.30
CA PHE A 229 -10.48 -11.59 -23.02
C PHE A 229 -10.43 -11.28 -24.51
N SER A 230 -9.81 -10.16 -24.91
CA SER A 230 -9.61 -9.82 -26.33
C SER A 230 -8.67 -10.80 -27.05
N MET A 231 -7.75 -11.43 -26.32
CA MET A 231 -6.76 -12.39 -26.84
C MET A 231 -7.28 -13.83 -26.91
N LEU A 232 -8.43 -14.10 -26.30
CA LEU A 232 -9.09 -15.40 -26.27
C LEU A 232 -10.18 -15.49 -27.35
N GLU A 233 -10.33 -16.70 -27.89
CA GLU A 233 -11.47 -17.04 -28.75
C GLU A 233 -12.78 -16.96 -27.96
N PRO A 234 -13.90 -16.49 -28.57
CA PRO A 234 -15.16 -16.26 -27.88
C PRO A 234 -15.64 -17.43 -27.00
N GLU A 235 -15.51 -18.67 -27.48
CA GLU A 235 -15.91 -19.89 -26.78
C GLU A 235 -15.12 -20.18 -25.50
N ASN A 236 -13.93 -19.60 -25.34
CA ASN A 236 -13.06 -19.81 -24.18
C ASN A 236 -13.20 -18.72 -23.12
N ARG A 237 -13.86 -17.60 -23.44
CA ARG A 237 -13.89 -16.42 -22.57
C ARG A 237 -14.64 -16.66 -21.26
N GLU A 238 -15.79 -17.33 -21.30
CA GLU A 238 -16.58 -17.61 -20.09
C GLU A 238 -15.83 -18.57 -19.14
N SER A 239 -15.17 -19.59 -19.70
CA SER A 239 -14.32 -20.49 -18.89
C SER A 239 -13.14 -19.74 -18.26
N ALA A 240 -12.52 -18.82 -19.00
CA ALA A 240 -11.46 -17.97 -18.47
C ALA A 240 -11.99 -17.00 -17.40
N ALA A 241 -13.17 -16.40 -17.61
CA ALA A 241 -13.83 -15.52 -16.64
C ALA A 241 -14.15 -16.26 -15.34
N ALA A 242 -14.60 -17.51 -15.41
CA ALA A 242 -14.92 -18.33 -14.24
C ALA A 242 -13.69 -18.70 -13.37
N SER A 243 -12.49 -18.70 -13.95
CA SER A 243 -11.22 -18.93 -13.24
C SER A 243 -10.37 -17.67 -13.06
N PHE A 244 -10.85 -16.51 -13.51
CA PHE A 244 -10.13 -15.25 -13.48
C PHE A 244 -10.00 -14.72 -12.05
N LEU A 245 -8.80 -14.24 -11.71
CA LEU A 245 -8.52 -13.66 -10.40
C LEU A 245 -8.27 -12.15 -10.51
N ILE A 246 -9.00 -11.36 -9.73
CA ILE A 246 -8.69 -9.94 -9.55
C ILE A 246 -7.94 -9.79 -8.24
N ARG A 247 -6.65 -9.41 -8.31
CA ARG A 247 -5.82 -9.13 -7.15
C ARG A 247 -5.75 -7.63 -6.91
N VAL A 248 -6.18 -7.20 -5.73
CA VAL A 248 -6.24 -5.79 -5.34
C VAL A 248 -5.76 -5.59 -3.91
N SER A 249 -5.33 -4.38 -3.60
CA SER A 249 -4.89 -4.05 -2.25
C SER A 249 -6.06 -3.72 -1.32
N ALA A 250 -5.88 -3.89 -0.02
CA ALA A 250 -6.70 -3.27 1.01
C ALA A 250 -5.87 -2.14 1.64
N GLY A 251 -6.24 -0.90 1.32
CA GLY A 251 -5.51 0.31 1.71
C GLY A 251 -6.08 1.06 2.92
N PRO A 252 -5.50 2.24 3.24
CA PRO A 252 -5.76 2.95 4.48
C PRO A 252 -7.09 3.73 4.54
N LEU A 253 -7.88 3.78 3.46
CA LEU A 253 -9.13 4.54 3.41
C LEU A 253 -10.32 3.61 3.62
N TYR A 254 -10.66 3.38 4.88
CA TYR A 254 -11.63 2.37 5.31
C TYR A 254 -12.91 2.28 4.45
N PHE A 255 -13.69 3.38 4.33
CA PHE A 255 -14.94 3.36 3.55
C PHE A 255 -14.75 3.33 2.04
N PRO A 256 -13.84 4.14 1.43
CA PRO A 256 -13.50 4.00 0.02
C PRO A 256 -13.02 2.60 -0.38
N GLU A 257 -12.29 1.90 0.49
CA GLU A 257 -11.87 0.52 0.22
C GLU A 257 -13.05 -0.45 0.24
N ILE A 258 -13.94 -0.38 1.22
CA ILE A 258 -15.21 -1.15 1.21
C ILE A 258 -15.95 -0.92 -0.11
N ALA A 259 -16.07 0.35 -0.50
CA ALA A 259 -16.75 0.73 -1.73
C ALA A 259 -16.06 0.23 -3.00
N LYS A 260 -14.71 0.16 -3.03
CA LYS A 260 -13.91 -0.37 -4.14
C LYS A 260 -14.19 -1.85 -4.39
N PHE A 261 -14.17 -2.68 -3.35
CA PHE A 261 -14.47 -4.11 -3.49
C PHE A 261 -15.86 -4.36 -4.06
N ARG A 262 -16.85 -3.57 -3.62
CA ARG A 262 -18.21 -3.58 -4.18
C ARG A 262 -18.24 -3.11 -5.64
N ALA A 263 -17.55 -2.02 -5.94
CA ALA A 263 -17.50 -1.44 -7.29
C ALA A 263 -16.86 -2.40 -8.30
N LEU A 264 -15.83 -3.16 -7.92
CA LEU A 264 -15.20 -4.17 -8.79
C LEU A 264 -16.20 -5.23 -9.27
N ARG A 265 -17.18 -5.63 -8.45
CA ARG A 265 -18.23 -6.59 -8.85
C ARG A 265 -19.19 -5.99 -9.88
N ILE A 266 -19.52 -4.71 -9.76
CA ILE A 266 -20.32 -3.97 -10.74
C ILE A 266 -19.57 -3.85 -12.07
N LEU A 267 -18.31 -3.42 -11.99
CA LEU A 267 -17.43 -3.25 -13.14
C LEU A 267 -17.20 -4.58 -13.88
N TRP A 268 -16.98 -5.67 -13.15
CA TRP A 268 -16.87 -7.01 -13.71
C TRP A 268 -18.12 -7.43 -14.48
N LYS A 269 -19.29 -7.26 -13.87
CA LYS A 269 -20.57 -7.57 -14.51
C LYS A 269 -20.75 -6.79 -15.82
N ASN A 270 -20.44 -5.50 -15.80
CA ASN A 270 -20.52 -4.64 -16.98
C ASN A 270 -19.52 -5.06 -18.07
N LEU A 271 -18.31 -5.49 -17.68
CA LEU A 271 -17.32 -6.00 -18.62
C LEU A 271 -17.79 -7.29 -19.29
N LEU A 272 -18.35 -8.24 -18.53
CA LEU A 272 -18.86 -9.49 -19.09
C LEU A 272 -20.02 -9.25 -20.08
N ASP A 273 -20.97 -8.39 -19.69
CA ASP A 273 -22.09 -8.01 -20.54
C ASP A 273 -21.63 -7.35 -21.85
N ALA A 274 -20.61 -6.47 -21.78
CA ALA A 274 -20.02 -5.83 -22.97
C ALA A 274 -19.37 -6.83 -23.94
N TYR A 275 -18.87 -7.96 -23.44
CA TYR A 275 -18.33 -9.05 -24.27
C TYR A 275 -19.39 -10.07 -24.71
N GLY A 276 -20.66 -9.90 -24.30
CA GLY A 276 -21.74 -10.84 -24.56
C GLY A 276 -21.64 -12.16 -23.78
N MET A 277 -20.92 -12.16 -22.66
CA MET A 277 -20.80 -13.30 -21.73
C MET A 277 -21.87 -13.24 -20.65
N ASP A 278 -22.11 -14.35 -19.94
CA ASP A 278 -23.02 -14.38 -18.79
C ASP A 278 -22.56 -13.43 -17.66
N PRO A 279 -23.29 -12.33 -17.39
CA PRO A 279 -22.96 -11.38 -16.32
C PRO A 279 -23.16 -11.95 -14.91
N SER A 280 -23.69 -13.18 -14.78
CA SER A 280 -23.84 -13.87 -13.50
C SER A 280 -22.55 -14.55 -13.01
N ILE A 281 -21.55 -14.71 -13.89
CA ILE A 281 -20.24 -15.27 -13.53
C ILE A 281 -19.56 -14.33 -12.51
N PRO A 282 -19.33 -14.77 -11.26
CA PRO A 282 -18.83 -13.89 -10.22
C PRO A 282 -17.34 -13.59 -10.40
N ALA A 283 -16.94 -12.35 -10.12
CA ALA A 283 -15.53 -12.00 -9.93
C ALA A 283 -14.98 -12.71 -8.70
N PHE A 284 -13.81 -13.35 -8.82
CA PHE A 284 -13.01 -13.78 -7.67
C PHE A 284 -12.02 -12.69 -7.29
N ILE A 285 -12.25 -12.03 -6.16
CA ILE A 285 -11.42 -10.92 -5.66
C ILE A 285 -10.51 -11.41 -4.54
N HIS A 286 -9.21 -11.41 -4.81
CA HIS A 286 -8.15 -11.65 -3.84
C HIS A 286 -7.61 -10.33 -3.30
N ALA A 287 -7.75 -10.11 -1.99
CA ALA A 287 -7.29 -8.91 -1.33
C ALA A 287 -6.02 -9.15 -0.52
N GLU A 288 -5.14 -8.15 -0.46
CA GLU A 288 -4.01 -8.17 0.48
C GLU A 288 -3.86 -6.81 1.17
N THR A 289 -3.62 -6.81 2.48
CA THR A 289 -3.31 -5.58 3.25
C THR A 289 -2.10 -4.86 2.64
N THR A 290 -2.19 -3.56 2.41
CA THR A 290 -1.18 -2.83 1.62
C THR A 290 0.18 -2.75 2.31
N PHE A 291 1.29 -2.85 1.56
CA PHE A 291 2.61 -2.49 2.06
C PHE A 291 2.89 -0.98 2.02
N GLN A 292 2.11 -0.22 1.24
CA GLN A 292 2.40 1.17 0.94
C GLN A 292 2.45 2.06 2.18
N ASN A 293 1.63 1.78 3.19
CA ASN A 293 1.51 2.60 4.42
C ASN A 293 2.19 1.96 5.64
N LYS A 294 2.95 0.87 5.46
CA LYS A 294 3.65 0.19 6.55
C LYS A 294 4.96 0.93 6.82
N THR A 295 5.25 1.12 8.10
CA THR A 295 6.37 1.96 8.56
C THR A 295 7.36 1.15 9.36
N ILE A 296 8.64 1.52 9.29
CA ILE A 296 9.70 0.97 10.15
C ILE A 296 9.65 1.68 11.50
N SER A 297 9.42 3.01 11.50
CA SER A 297 9.15 3.74 12.74
C SER A 297 7.85 3.27 13.38
N ASP A 298 7.90 3.00 14.68
CA ASP A 298 6.80 2.52 15.52
C ASP A 298 5.95 1.43 14.85
N PRO A 299 6.54 0.25 14.60
CA PRO A 299 5.96 -0.77 13.72
C PRO A 299 4.71 -1.43 14.31
N HIS A 300 4.43 -1.30 15.61
CA HIS A 300 3.20 -1.83 16.20
C HIS A 300 1.95 -1.14 15.64
N ASN A 301 2.07 0.12 15.18
CA ASN A 301 0.98 0.79 14.45
C ASN A 301 0.61 0.05 13.16
N ASN A 302 1.51 -0.75 12.58
CA ASN A 302 1.19 -1.58 11.42
C ASN A 302 0.15 -2.67 11.74
N MET A 303 0.06 -3.14 12.99
CA MET A 303 -1.00 -4.07 13.41
C MET A 303 -2.38 -3.41 13.29
N LEU A 304 -2.51 -2.17 13.74
CA LEU A 304 -3.75 -1.38 13.66
C LEU A 304 -4.13 -1.11 12.19
N ARG A 305 -3.15 -0.72 11.36
CA ARG A 305 -3.33 -0.50 9.92
C ARG A 305 -3.85 -1.77 9.24
N ALA A 306 -3.16 -2.89 9.42
CA ALA A 306 -3.53 -4.17 8.84
C ALA A 306 -4.92 -4.64 9.29
N THR A 307 -5.29 -4.38 10.55
CA THR A 307 -6.62 -4.74 11.08
C THR A 307 -7.74 -3.93 10.41
N ALA A 308 -7.57 -2.61 10.28
CA ALA A 308 -8.54 -1.75 9.62
C ALA A 308 -8.69 -2.07 8.11
N GLU A 309 -7.56 -2.35 7.45
CA GLU A 309 -7.51 -2.79 6.05
C GLU A 309 -8.21 -4.14 5.85
N ALA A 310 -7.91 -5.13 6.70
CA ALA A 310 -8.57 -6.43 6.69
C ALA A 310 -10.08 -6.29 6.88
N MET A 311 -10.50 -5.49 7.86
CA MET A 311 -11.91 -5.23 8.13
C MET A 311 -12.61 -4.57 6.92
N ALA A 312 -11.97 -3.62 6.24
CA ALA A 312 -12.51 -3.01 5.03
C ALA A 312 -12.67 -4.02 3.88
N ALA A 313 -11.67 -4.88 3.67
CA ALA A 313 -11.70 -5.91 2.63
C ALA A 313 -12.82 -6.93 2.84
N VAL A 314 -12.97 -7.46 4.06
CA VAL A 314 -14.03 -8.45 4.35
C VAL A 314 -15.42 -7.81 4.32
N THR A 315 -15.56 -6.57 4.80
CA THR A 315 -16.84 -5.83 4.78
C THR A 315 -17.25 -5.49 3.35
N GLY A 316 -16.29 -5.17 2.48
CA GLY A 316 -16.50 -4.94 1.05
C GLY A 316 -16.72 -6.22 0.23
N GLY A 317 -16.59 -7.40 0.87
CA GLY A 317 -16.88 -8.69 0.25
C GLY A 317 -15.73 -9.27 -0.58
N ALA A 318 -14.46 -9.12 -0.16
CA ALA A 318 -13.34 -9.87 -0.76
C ALA A 318 -13.51 -11.39 -0.58
N ASP A 319 -13.23 -12.17 -1.62
CA ASP A 319 -13.40 -13.64 -1.60
C ASP A 319 -12.27 -14.36 -0.85
N SER A 320 -11.08 -13.76 -0.86
CA SER A 320 -9.93 -14.19 -0.08
C SER A 320 -9.12 -13.00 0.39
N LEU A 321 -8.46 -13.15 1.53
CA LEU A 321 -7.68 -12.08 2.15
C LEU A 321 -6.36 -12.64 2.70
N VAL A 322 -5.28 -11.91 2.41
CA VAL A 322 -3.99 -12.00 3.09
C VAL A 322 -3.84 -10.81 4.02
N VAL A 323 -3.54 -11.09 5.30
CA VAL A 323 -3.09 -10.09 6.26
C VAL A 323 -1.59 -10.26 6.45
N PHE A 324 -0.81 -9.23 6.13
CA PHE A 324 0.63 -9.30 6.31
C PHE A 324 1.04 -8.99 7.76
N PRO A 325 2.07 -9.68 8.29
CA PRO A 325 2.66 -9.38 9.60
C PRO A 325 3.15 -7.93 9.71
N TYR A 326 3.06 -7.36 10.91
CA TYR A 326 3.37 -5.96 11.17
C TYR A 326 4.85 -5.59 10.94
N ASP A 327 5.73 -6.58 10.95
CA ASP A 327 7.19 -6.45 10.87
C ASP A 327 7.76 -6.78 9.49
N ILE A 328 6.90 -7.14 8.54
CA ILE A 328 7.27 -7.59 7.20
C ILE A 328 8.08 -6.54 6.40
N SER A 329 7.99 -5.25 6.75
CA SER A 329 8.67 -4.17 6.03
C SER A 329 10.13 -3.98 6.43
N PHE A 330 10.60 -4.64 7.50
CA PHE A 330 11.99 -4.50 7.96
C PHE A 330 12.66 -5.82 8.32
N ARG A 331 11.93 -6.91 8.53
CA ARG A 331 12.54 -8.23 8.78
C ARG A 331 11.67 -9.37 8.27
N THR A 332 12.27 -10.54 8.15
CA THR A 332 11.51 -11.79 7.98
C THR A 332 10.57 -11.99 9.18
N PRO A 333 9.24 -12.09 8.97
CA PRO A 333 8.29 -12.25 10.07
C PRO A 333 8.59 -13.47 10.94
N ASP A 334 8.56 -13.28 12.26
CA ASP A 334 8.75 -14.36 13.22
C ASP A 334 7.44 -15.10 13.54
N THR A 335 7.50 -16.15 14.36
CA THR A 335 6.32 -16.92 14.76
C THR A 335 5.26 -16.06 15.45
N PHE A 336 5.67 -15.04 16.22
CA PHE A 336 4.74 -14.17 16.92
C PHE A 336 4.00 -13.25 15.94
N SER A 337 4.72 -12.56 15.06
CA SER A 337 4.11 -11.62 14.12
C SER A 337 3.21 -12.31 13.10
N ARG A 338 3.61 -13.49 12.60
CA ARG A 338 2.74 -14.35 11.77
C ARG A 338 1.47 -14.76 12.49
N ARG A 339 1.56 -15.15 13.77
CA ARG A 339 0.39 -15.50 14.59
C ARG A 339 -0.55 -14.32 14.77
N ILE A 340 -0.03 -13.11 15.02
CA ILE A 340 -0.86 -11.90 15.14
C ILE A 340 -1.63 -11.65 13.84
N ALA A 341 -0.97 -11.73 12.68
CA ALA A 341 -1.62 -11.57 11.38
C ALA A 341 -2.74 -12.60 11.17
N GLY A 342 -2.47 -13.89 11.41
CA GLY A 342 -3.48 -14.95 11.32
C GLY A 342 -4.66 -14.74 12.27
N ASN A 343 -4.40 -14.30 13.51
CA ASN A 343 -5.44 -14.05 14.51
C ASN A 343 -6.40 -12.92 14.11
N VAL A 344 -6.00 -11.97 13.27
CA VAL A 344 -6.93 -10.95 12.74
C VAL A 344 -8.10 -11.60 12.01
N HIS A 345 -7.85 -12.67 11.23
CA HIS A 345 -8.93 -13.39 10.56
C HIS A 345 -9.91 -14.03 11.56
N HIS A 346 -9.40 -14.67 12.60
CA HIS A 346 -10.21 -15.30 13.64
C HIS A 346 -11.02 -14.26 14.42
N ILE A 347 -10.41 -13.15 14.83
CA ILE A 347 -11.12 -12.06 15.52
C ILE A 347 -12.24 -11.51 14.62
N LEU A 348 -11.96 -11.21 13.35
CA LEU A 348 -12.97 -10.66 12.46
C LEU A 348 -14.11 -11.66 12.16
N GLY A 349 -13.78 -12.94 11.98
CA GLY A 349 -14.73 -13.96 11.54
C GLY A 349 -15.52 -14.60 12.69
N GLU A 350 -14.84 -14.91 13.79
CA GLU A 350 -15.35 -15.71 14.89
C GLU A 350 -15.83 -14.86 16.07
N GLU A 351 -15.21 -13.71 16.33
CA GLU A 351 -15.59 -12.83 17.45
C GLU A 351 -16.43 -11.63 17.00
N ALA A 352 -16.00 -10.90 15.97
CA ALA A 352 -16.73 -9.77 15.41
C ALA A 352 -17.83 -10.20 14.43
N HIS A 353 -17.86 -11.48 14.05
CA HIS A 353 -18.91 -12.09 13.23
C HIS A 353 -19.13 -11.44 11.85
N LEU A 354 -18.11 -10.79 11.29
CA LEU A 354 -18.24 -10.08 10.01
C LEU A 354 -18.55 -11.00 8.82
N GLY A 355 -18.30 -12.31 8.95
CA GLY A 355 -18.65 -13.32 7.94
C GLY A 355 -20.07 -13.87 8.02
N LYS A 356 -20.93 -13.40 8.95
CA LYS A 356 -22.30 -13.92 9.13
C LYS A 356 -23.32 -13.29 8.18
N THR A 357 -23.05 -12.11 7.63
CA THR A 357 -23.89 -11.38 6.68
C THR A 357 -23.13 -11.18 5.38
N GLY A 358 -23.79 -11.35 4.22
CA GLY A 358 -23.11 -11.33 2.92
C GLY A 358 -22.60 -9.96 2.47
N ASP A 359 -23.41 -8.91 2.61
CA ASP A 359 -22.99 -7.52 2.42
C ASP A 359 -23.56 -6.69 3.59
N PRO A 360 -22.86 -6.60 4.73
CA PRO A 360 -23.33 -5.83 5.88
C PRO A 360 -23.36 -4.32 5.61
N SER A 361 -22.74 -3.85 4.52
CA SER A 361 -22.71 -2.44 4.12
C SER A 361 -23.87 -2.04 3.20
N ALA A 362 -24.64 -3.02 2.69
CA ALA A 362 -25.77 -2.78 1.81
C ALA A 362 -26.79 -1.81 2.43
N GLY A 363 -27.18 -0.80 1.66
CA GLY A 363 -28.12 0.24 2.07
C GLY A 363 -27.52 1.38 2.88
N ALA A 364 -26.25 1.32 3.26
CA ALA A 364 -25.57 2.46 3.90
C ALA A 364 -25.39 3.59 2.88
N TYR A 365 -26.10 4.71 3.06
CA TYR A 365 -26.20 5.76 2.04
C TYR A 365 -24.86 6.25 1.52
N TYR A 366 -23.90 6.44 2.43
CA TYR A 366 -22.54 6.83 2.10
C TYR A 366 -21.78 5.79 1.27
N ILE A 367 -21.83 4.51 1.66
CA ILE A 367 -21.09 3.44 0.98
C ILE A 367 -21.71 3.15 -0.39
N GLU A 368 -23.05 3.17 -0.52
CA GLU A 368 -23.71 3.01 -1.81
C GLU A 368 -23.30 4.11 -2.80
N ASN A 369 -23.29 5.37 -2.35
CA ASN A 369 -22.85 6.49 -3.17
C ASN A 369 -21.37 6.39 -3.56
N LEU A 370 -20.49 6.06 -2.61
CA LEU A 370 -19.07 5.84 -2.91
C LEU A 370 -18.86 4.69 -3.90
N THR A 371 -19.59 3.59 -3.75
CA THR A 371 -19.50 2.43 -4.65
C THR A 371 -19.88 2.85 -6.07
N GLN A 372 -20.97 3.60 -6.24
CA GLN A 372 -21.39 4.09 -7.54
C GLN A 372 -20.41 5.11 -8.12
N ASP A 373 -19.87 6.04 -7.31
CA ASP A 373 -18.89 7.03 -7.76
C ASP A 373 -17.59 6.36 -8.24
N ILE A 374 -17.07 5.39 -7.47
CA ILE A 374 -15.89 4.61 -7.86
C ILE A 374 -16.16 3.82 -9.14
N ALA A 375 -17.29 3.12 -9.22
CA ALA A 375 -17.64 2.33 -10.41
C ALA A 375 -17.78 3.22 -11.65
N GLN A 376 -18.48 4.35 -11.55
CA GLN A 376 -18.66 5.27 -12.68
C GLN A 376 -17.33 5.86 -13.14
N LYS A 377 -16.51 6.38 -12.22
CA LYS A 377 -15.22 6.97 -12.57
C LYS A 377 -14.23 5.94 -13.11
N ALA A 378 -14.20 4.74 -12.53
CA ALA A 378 -13.35 3.65 -13.03
C ALA A 378 -13.77 3.19 -14.44
N TRP A 379 -15.09 3.08 -14.69
CA TRP A 379 -15.62 2.76 -16.00
C TRP A 379 -15.28 3.83 -17.05
N THR A 380 -15.34 5.11 -16.67
CA THR A 380 -14.90 6.22 -17.53
C THR A 380 -13.41 6.07 -17.87
N LEU A 381 -12.53 5.87 -16.88
CA LEU A 381 -11.10 5.68 -17.13
C LEU A 381 -10.80 4.46 -18.02
N PHE A 382 -11.53 3.35 -17.81
CA PHE A 382 -11.46 2.16 -18.64
C PHE A 382 -11.85 2.46 -20.10
N THR A 383 -13.05 3.00 -20.32
CA THR A 383 -13.54 3.29 -21.69
C THR A 383 -12.69 4.33 -22.43
N GLU A 384 -12.14 5.32 -21.72
CA GLU A 384 -11.16 6.24 -22.27
C GLU A 384 -9.88 5.50 -22.73
N SER A 385 -9.39 4.54 -21.94
CA SER A 385 -8.26 3.67 -22.31
C SER A 385 -8.57 2.84 -23.56
N GLU A 386 -9.74 2.19 -23.59
CA GLU A 386 -10.17 1.38 -24.74
C GLU A 386 -10.25 2.24 -26.02
N SER A 387 -10.75 3.48 -25.93
CA SER A 387 -10.83 4.40 -27.08
C SER A 387 -9.46 4.77 -27.68
N ARG A 388 -8.38 4.64 -26.90
CA ARG A 388 -6.99 4.85 -27.33
C ARG A 388 -6.27 3.57 -27.75
N GLY A 389 -6.94 2.42 -27.73
CA GLY A 389 -6.37 1.12 -28.10
C GLY A 389 -6.03 0.21 -26.93
N GLY A 390 -6.56 0.47 -25.73
CA GLY A 390 -6.46 -0.43 -24.57
C GLY A 390 -5.31 -0.12 -23.62
N LEU A 391 -5.26 -0.85 -22.50
CA LEU A 391 -4.25 -0.70 -21.45
C LEU A 391 -2.85 -1.05 -21.97
N LEU A 392 -2.74 -2.07 -22.82
CA LEU A 392 -1.46 -2.47 -23.41
C LEU A 392 -0.88 -1.33 -24.25
N HIS A 393 -1.72 -0.61 -25.01
CA HIS A 393 -1.29 0.59 -25.72
C HIS A 393 -0.89 1.71 -24.75
N ASP A 394 -1.68 1.97 -23.71
CA ASP A 394 -1.36 2.97 -22.69
C ASP A 394 -0.02 2.65 -21.96
N LEU A 395 0.31 1.37 -21.75
CA LEU A 395 1.58 0.92 -21.20
C LEU A 395 2.74 1.13 -22.18
N MET A 396 2.58 0.72 -23.44
CA MET A 396 3.63 0.82 -24.46
C MET A 396 3.96 2.28 -24.82
N SER A 397 2.97 3.17 -24.75
CA SER A 397 3.13 4.60 -25.04
C SER A 397 3.67 5.43 -23.87
N GLY A 398 3.72 4.88 -22.66
CA GLY A 398 4.13 5.62 -21.44
C GLY A 398 2.98 6.37 -20.74
N SER A 399 1.77 6.35 -21.30
CA SER A 399 0.58 7.03 -20.77
C SER A 399 0.19 6.51 -19.38
N LEU A 400 0.21 5.19 -19.19
CA LEU A 400 -0.09 4.55 -17.90
C LEU A 400 0.93 4.97 -16.83
N GLN A 401 2.21 4.93 -17.18
CA GLN A 401 3.32 5.30 -16.30
C GLN A 401 3.24 6.77 -15.89
N GLN A 402 2.91 7.66 -16.82
CA GLN A 402 2.71 9.07 -16.53
C GLN A 402 1.59 9.27 -15.50
N LYS A 403 0.40 8.70 -15.72
CA LYS A 403 -0.75 8.83 -14.80
C LYS A 403 -0.43 8.34 -13.39
N ILE A 404 0.30 7.23 -13.26
CA ILE A 404 0.72 6.69 -11.97
C ILE A 404 1.76 7.57 -11.29
N ARG A 405 2.72 8.13 -12.03
CA ARG A 405 3.70 9.08 -11.47
C ARG A 405 3.02 10.34 -10.95
N GLU A 406 2.03 10.85 -11.67
CA GLU A 406 1.24 12.02 -11.25
C GLU A 406 0.49 11.74 -9.94
N SER A 407 -0.27 10.64 -9.85
CA SER A 407 -0.99 10.29 -8.62
C SER A 407 -0.04 10.00 -7.45
N ARG A 408 1.09 9.34 -7.71
CA ARG A 408 2.13 9.11 -6.72
C ARG A 408 2.73 10.41 -6.21
N SER A 409 3.06 11.35 -7.09
CA SER A 409 3.66 12.64 -6.71
C SER A 409 2.72 13.41 -5.77
N VAL A 410 1.42 13.40 -6.06
CA VAL A 410 0.39 13.98 -5.18
C VAL A 410 0.39 13.31 -3.80
N LYS A 411 0.41 11.97 -3.74
CA LYS A 411 0.46 11.22 -2.48
C LYS A 411 1.77 11.49 -1.71
N GLN A 412 2.92 11.45 -2.38
CA GLN A 412 4.22 11.76 -1.80
C GLN A 412 4.26 13.16 -1.20
N ASN A 413 3.77 14.17 -1.92
CA ASN A 413 3.70 15.53 -1.41
C ASN A 413 2.77 15.63 -0.20
N ALA A 414 1.62 14.92 -0.20
CA ALA A 414 0.73 14.91 0.95
C ALA A 414 1.39 14.30 2.20
N TYR A 415 2.17 13.23 2.07
CA TYR A 415 2.95 12.67 3.17
C TYR A 415 4.09 13.60 3.61
N ALA A 416 4.84 14.16 2.65
CA ALA A 416 5.96 15.06 2.89
C ALA A 416 5.54 16.37 3.58
N THR A 417 4.35 16.88 3.27
CA THR A 417 3.75 18.06 3.91
C THR A 417 2.92 17.75 5.16
N ARG A 418 2.83 16.47 5.55
CA ARG A 418 2.02 15.96 6.67
C ARG A 418 0.51 16.17 6.52
N ARG A 419 0.02 16.56 5.33
CA ARG A 419 -1.43 16.52 4.99
C ARG A 419 -1.98 15.10 5.10
N ARG A 420 -1.14 14.10 4.79
CA ARG A 420 -1.40 12.68 5.08
C ARG A 420 -0.51 12.24 6.24
N VAL A 421 -1.15 11.80 7.32
CA VAL A 421 -0.47 11.42 8.56
C VAL A 421 -0.12 9.93 8.55
N LEU A 422 1.12 9.63 8.95
CA LEU A 422 1.64 8.34 9.38
C LEU A 422 2.02 8.46 10.85
N THR A 423 1.10 8.08 11.73
CA THR A 423 1.33 8.07 13.18
C THR A 423 2.55 7.22 13.54
N GLY A 424 3.42 7.76 14.39
CA GLY A 424 4.69 7.15 14.78
C GLY A 424 5.85 7.46 13.83
N THR A 425 5.59 8.07 12.67
CA THR A 425 6.58 8.30 11.61
C THR A 425 6.71 9.78 11.27
N ASN A 426 5.76 10.36 10.52
CA ASN A 426 5.78 11.78 10.15
C ASN A 426 4.97 12.67 11.12
N ASN A 427 4.39 12.04 12.15
CA ASN A 427 3.61 12.68 13.18
C ASN A 427 3.62 11.81 14.43
N TYR A 428 3.86 12.43 15.59
CA TYR A 428 3.95 11.75 16.89
C TYR A 428 5.01 10.62 16.91
N PRO A 429 6.28 10.92 16.55
CA PRO A 429 7.35 9.93 16.59
C PRO A 429 7.66 9.52 18.03
N ASP A 430 8.00 8.24 18.24
CA ASP A 430 8.58 7.77 19.50
C ASP A 430 10.09 8.05 19.49
N THR A 431 10.52 9.14 20.14
CA THR A 431 11.92 9.58 20.20
C THR A 431 12.75 8.80 21.22
N GLY A 432 12.12 7.93 22.03
CA GLY A 432 12.80 7.15 23.07
C GLY A 432 13.18 5.74 22.64
N LYS A 433 12.81 5.31 21.43
CA LYS A 433 13.13 3.99 20.88
C LYS A 433 13.92 4.13 19.59
N GLU A 434 14.89 3.27 19.38
CA GLU A 434 15.60 3.16 18.10
C GLU A 434 14.71 2.49 17.05
N LEU A 435 15.04 2.70 15.77
CA LEU A 435 14.42 1.92 14.70
C LEU A 435 14.76 0.44 14.88
N PRO A 436 13.82 -0.47 14.53
CA PRO A 436 14.14 -1.89 14.46
C PRO A 436 15.28 -2.18 13.47
N ASP A 437 16.09 -3.19 13.79
CA ASP A 437 17.07 -3.73 12.87
C ASP A 437 16.39 -4.17 11.56
N VAL A 438 16.89 -3.63 10.45
CA VAL A 438 16.44 -4.01 9.11
C VAL A 438 17.32 -5.17 8.63
N SER A 439 16.73 -6.35 8.41
CA SER A 439 17.47 -7.50 7.88
C SER A 439 18.09 -7.19 6.51
N GLU A 440 19.29 -7.71 6.23
CA GLU A 440 19.93 -7.60 4.92
C GLU A 440 18.96 -7.97 3.80
N GLY A 441 18.66 -7.01 2.91
CA GLY A 441 17.74 -7.20 1.79
C GLY A 441 16.55 -6.25 1.77
N GLY A 442 16.14 -5.64 2.91
CA GLY A 442 15.22 -4.48 3.00
C GLY A 442 13.84 -4.60 2.32
N HIS A 443 13.52 -5.74 1.72
CA HIS A 443 12.33 -6.02 0.95
C HIS A 443 11.57 -7.14 1.67
N PRO A 444 10.22 -7.12 1.70
CA PRO A 444 9.40 -8.12 2.42
C PRO A 444 9.65 -9.57 1.99
N PHE A 445 10.30 -9.74 0.84
CA PHE A 445 10.70 -11.02 0.27
C PHE A 445 12.18 -10.97 -0.08
N PRO A 446 12.97 -11.99 0.30
CA PRO A 446 14.38 -12.06 -0.03
C PRO A 446 14.58 -12.04 -1.55
N VAL A 447 15.68 -11.41 -1.98
CA VAL A 447 16.07 -11.39 -3.39
C VAL A 447 17.29 -12.27 -3.57
N GLN A 448 17.16 -13.32 -4.37
CA GLN A 448 18.27 -14.20 -4.73
C GLN A 448 18.63 -14.03 -6.20
N THR A 449 19.93 -13.92 -6.50
CA THR A 449 20.40 -13.97 -7.89
C THR A 449 20.66 -15.41 -8.27
N LEU A 450 19.93 -15.89 -9.28
CA LEU A 450 20.09 -17.20 -9.89
C LEU A 450 20.93 -17.06 -11.16
N ALA A 451 22.01 -17.84 -11.25
CA ALA A 451 22.86 -17.86 -12.43
C ALA A 451 22.13 -18.52 -13.62
N PRO A 452 22.38 -18.07 -14.87
CA PRO A 452 21.80 -18.71 -16.03
C PRO A 452 22.31 -20.14 -16.19
N SER A 453 21.42 -21.04 -16.62
CA SER A 453 21.85 -22.32 -17.18
C SER A 453 22.47 -22.09 -18.56
N SER A 454 23.46 -22.91 -18.92
CA SER A 454 24.21 -22.81 -20.18
C SER A 454 23.39 -23.13 -21.44
N ALA A 455 22.15 -23.63 -21.30
CA ALA A 455 21.28 -23.98 -22.43
C ALA A 455 19.85 -23.44 -22.26
N ARG A 456 19.40 -22.58 -23.19
CA ARG A 456 17.97 -22.24 -23.30
C ARG A 456 17.22 -23.42 -23.91
N LEU A 457 16.30 -23.99 -23.13
CA LEU A 457 15.38 -25.01 -23.61
C LEU A 457 14.42 -24.40 -24.65
N ARG A 458 13.89 -25.24 -25.53
CA ARG A 458 12.73 -24.88 -26.36
C ARG A 458 11.52 -25.51 -25.72
N VAL A 459 10.51 -24.69 -25.45
CA VAL A 459 9.16 -25.17 -25.12
C VAL A 459 8.32 -24.93 -26.38
N GLY A 460 7.78 -26.00 -26.94
CA GLY A 460 6.90 -25.99 -28.10
C GLY A 460 5.61 -25.21 -27.85
N SER A 461 5.03 -24.69 -28.93
CA SER A 461 3.85 -23.81 -28.89
C SER A 461 2.51 -24.55 -28.86
N GLU A 462 2.47 -25.84 -29.18
CA GLU A 462 1.20 -26.60 -29.29
C GLU A 462 0.60 -27.00 -27.95
N ASN A 463 1.42 -27.43 -26.98
CA ASN A 463 0.96 -27.77 -25.63
C ASN A 463 2.07 -27.49 -24.58
N PRO A 464 2.33 -26.20 -24.27
CA PRO A 464 3.43 -25.82 -23.38
C PRO A 464 3.27 -26.40 -21.97
N GLY A 465 2.05 -26.56 -21.48
CA GLY A 465 1.80 -27.12 -20.14
C GLY A 465 2.19 -28.61 -20.00
N ALA A 466 1.96 -29.43 -21.03
CA ALA A 466 2.39 -30.83 -21.03
C ALA A 466 3.91 -30.97 -21.16
N GLU A 467 4.52 -30.10 -21.96
CA GLU A 467 5.97 -30.08 -22.14
C GLU A 467 6.71 -29.62 -20.89
N LEU A 468 6.21 -28.59 -20.20
CA LEU A 468 6.74 -28.18 -18.90
C LEU A 468 6.67 -29.32 -17.87
N GLN A 469 5.56 -30.07 -17.83
CA GLN A 469 5.44 -31.25 -16.97
C GLN A 469 6.50 -32.32 -17.28
N HIS A 470 6.73 -32.58 -18.57
CA HIS A 470 7.76 -33.53 -19.01
C HIS A 470 9.16 -33.07 -18.61
N LEU A 471 9.53 -31.82 -18.92
CA LEU A 471 10.84 -31.26 -18.60
C LEU A 471 11.10 -31.25 -17.09
N LEU A 472 10.10 -30.95 -16.26
CA LEU A 472 10.22 -31.04 -14.81
C LEU A 472 10.50 -32.47 -14.33
N LYS A 473 9.85 -33.49 -14.94
CA LYS A 473 10.12 -34.91 -14.65
C LYS A 473 11.51 -35.36 -15.10
N GLU A 474 12.10 -34.70 -16.09
CA GLU A 474 13.50 -34.89 -16.50
C GLU A 474 14.51 -34.16 -15.59
N GLY A 475 14.05 -33.50 -14.52
CA GLY A 475 14.91 -32.80 -13.56
C GLY A 475 15.37 -31.42 -14.03
N LYS A 476 14.64 -30.76 -14.95
CA LYS A 476 14.94 -29.37 -15.34
C LYS A 476 14.61 -28.40 -14.22
N SER A 477 15.53 -27.47 -14.00
CA SER A 477 15.42 -26.46 -12.95
C SER A 477 14.54 -25.27 -13.38
N LEU A 478 14.00 -24.56 -12.39
CA LEU A 478 13.21 -23.35 -12.56
C LEU A 478 13.95 -22.28 -13.41
N PRO A 479 15.25 -21.95 -13.17
CA PRO A 479 15.99 -21.03 -14.04
C PRO A 479 16.06 -21.46 -15.52
N GLU A 480 16.26 -22.75 -15.79
CA GLU A 480 16.28 -23.28 -17.17
C GLU A 480 14.94 -23.06 -17.88
N LEU A 481 13.85 -23.33 -17.19
CA LEU A 481 12.50 -23.21 -17.73
C LEU A 481 12.12 -21.74 -17.91
N ILE A 482 12.45 -20.85 -16.97
CA ILE A 482 12.19 -19.41 -17.10
C ILE A 482 12.90 -18.82 -18.32
N LEU A 483 14.19 -19.13 -18.51
CA LEU A 483 14.97 -18.64 -19.65
C LEU A 483 14.44 -19.13 -21.01
N SER A 484 13.71 -20.25 -21.03
CA SER A 484 13.03 -20.73 -22.23
C SER A 484 11.79 -19.91 -22.59
N MET A 485 11.14 -19.30 -21.60
CA MET A 485 9.89 -18.55 -21.76
C MET A 485 10.13 -17.08 -22.12
N ILE A 486 11.23 -16.49 -21.66
CA ILE A 486 11.53 -15.07 -21.93
C ILE A 486 12.29 -14.96 -23.26
N PRO A 487 11.83 -14.13 -24.23
CA PRO A 487 12.51 -13.97 -25.50
C PRO A 487 13.88 -13.28 -25.34
N ARG A 488 14.75 -13.44 -26.35
CA ARG A 488 16.03 -12.70 -26.41
C ARG A 488 15.83 -11.23 -26.76
N GLU A 489 14.86 -10.96 -27.63
CA GLU A 489 14.50 -9.62 -28.05
C GLU A 489 13.29 -9.15 -27.25
N THR A 490 13.44 -8.01 -26.58
CA THR A 490 12.39 -7.36 -25.79
C THR A 490 12.33 -5.89 -26.17
N SER A 491 11.15 -5.29 -26.09
CA SER A 491 10.99 -3.85 -26.25
C SER A 491 11.15 -3.18 -24.89
N SER A 492 11.96 -2.12 -24.81
CA SER A 492 12.04 -1.32 -23.59
C SER A 492 10.77 -0.50 -23.43
N ILE A 493 10.27 -0.44 -22.20
CA ILE A 493 9.17 0.45 -21.78
C ILE A 493 9.58 1.15 -20.49
N GLU A 494 8.95 2.29 -20.18
CA GLU A 494 9.17 2.92 -18.88
C GLU A 494 8.69 1.98 -17.76
N SER A 495 9.55 1.70 -16.77
CA SER A 495 9.18 0.87 -15.62
C SER A 495 8.33 1.63 -14.61
N ILE A 496 7.36 0.93 -14.05
CA ILE A 496 6.59 1.42 -12.90
C ILE A 496 7.28 0.91 -11.64
N LYS A 497 7.66 1.83 -10.75
CA LYS A 497 8.30 1.48 -9.48
C LYS A 497 7.29 1.41 -8.36
N GLU A 498 7.48 0.60 -7.34
CA GLU A 498 6.63 0.68 -6.15
C GLU A 498 6.93 1.96 -5.33
N PHE A 499 6.03 2.32 -4.43
CA PHE A 499 6.13 3.47 -3.55
C PHE A 499 5.71 3.05 -2.12
N HIS A 500 6.60 3.27 -1.15
CA HIS A 500 6.30 3.12 0.26
C HIS A 500 6.31 4.49 0.93
N ALA A 501 5.22 4.83 1.61
CA ALA A 501 5.02 6.13 2.23
C ALA A 501 5.93 6.34 3.45
N GLY A 502 6.28 5.27 4.17
CA GLY A 502 7.18 5.31 5.32
C GLY A 502 8.58 5.81 4.96
N ASP A 503 9.11 5.40 3.79
CA ASP A 503 10.47 5.71 3.32
C ASP A 503 10.81 7.20 3.35
N ILE A 504 9.81 8.08 3.15
CA ILE A 504 10.01 9.54 3.11
C ILE A 504 10.63 10.06 4.42
N PHE A 505 10.20 9.51 5.57
CA PHE A 505 10.67 9.93 6.90
C PHE A 505 11.54 8.86 7.58
N ASP A 506 11.25 7.57 7.37
CA ASP A 506 12.06 6.47 7.91
C ASP A 506 13.51 6.55 7.42
N SER A 507 13.75 6.94 6.16
CA SER A 507 15.11 7.15 5.65
C SER A 507 15.85 8.32 6.32
N ILE A 508 15.14 9.41 6.64
CA ILE A 508 15.72 10.56 7.36
C ILE A 508 16.17 10.09 8.75
N ARG A 509 15.27 9.44 9.49
CA ARG A 509 15.56 8.96 10.83
C ARG A 509 16.71 7.96 10.85
N LYS A 510 16.68 6.99 9.94
CA LYS A 510 17.72 5.96 9.79
C LYS A 510 19.10 6.59 9.60
N GLU A 511 19.24 7.60 8.76
CA GLU A 511 20.52 8.28 8.55
C GLU A 511 21.05 8.98 9.81
N THR A 512 20.17 9.52 10.65
CA THR A 512 20.56 10.08 11.96
C THR A 512 20.99 9.01 12.94
N GLU A 513 20.28 7.89 13.00
CA GLU A 513 20.63 6.78 13.88
C GLU A 513 21.95 6.13 13.44
N GLU A 514 22.17 5.93 12.13
CA GLU A 514 23.46 5.44 11.61
C GLU A 514 24.64 6.37 11.90
N LEU A 515 24.43 7.71 11.90
CA LEU A 515 25.45 8.66 12.32
C LEU A 515 25.78 8.48 13.80
N ALA A 516 24.76 8.36 14.65
CA ALA A 516 24.92 8.17 16.08
C ALA A 516 25.64 6.86 16.40
N GLU A 517 25.33 5.77 15.71
CA GLU A 517 26.04 4.49 15.84
C GLU A 517 27.52 4.60 15.43
N LYS A 518 27.83 5.26 14.31
CA LYS A 518 29.20 5.36 13.76
C LYS A 518 30.09 6.31 14.56
N THR A 519 29.53 7.39 15.09
CA THR A 519 30.31 8.50 15.67
C THR A 519 30.08 8.71 17.17
N GLY A 520 29.03 8.13 17.73
CA GLY A 520 28.53 8.46 19.07
C GLY A 520 27.83 9.81 19.16
N ILE A 521 27.67 10.52 18.04
CA ILE A 521 27.10 11.87 17.99
C ILE A 521 25.66 11.79 17.48
N GLN A 522 24.74 12.28 18.30
CA GLN A 522 23.34 12.50 17.93
C GLN A 522 23.07 14.01 18.00
N PRO A 523 22.54 14.64 16.93
CA PRO A 523 22.33 16.08 16.93
C PRO A 523 21.39 16.53 18.06
N ASP A 524 21.85 17.46 18.89
CA ASP A 524 21.14 18.04 20.02
C ASP A 524 20.39 19.30 19.58
N VAL A 525 19.06 19.27 19.72
CA VAL A 525 18.17 20.37 19.32
C VAL A 525 17.44 20.91 20.55
N LEU A 526 17.54 22.22 20.79
CA LEU A 526 16.80 22.91 21.83
C LEU A 526 15.52 23.52 21.26
N ILE A 527 14.38 23.24 21.89
CA ILE A 527 13.13 23.96 21.70
C ILE A 527 13.04 25.04 22.79
N LEU A 528 12.91 26.31 22.38
CA LEU A 528 12.92 27.48 23.26
C LEU A 528 11.58 28.24 23.19
N PRO A 529 10.63 27.94 24.10
CA PRO A 529 9.33 28.62 24.16
C PRO A 529 9.45 30.00 24.85
N VAL A 530 9.03 31.07 24.18
CA VAL A 530 9.15 32.46 24.67
C VAL A 530 7.86 33.25 24.44
N GLY A 531 7.50 34.13 25.38
CA GLY A 531 6.41 35.09 25.20
C GLY A 531 5.02 34.47 25.41
N ASN A 532 4.07 34.76 24.52
CA ASN A 532 2.68 34.33 24.68
C ASN A 532 2.49 32.82 24.94
N LEU A 533 1.95 32.48 26.10
CA LEU A 533 1.80 31.09 26.57
C LEU A 533 1.10 30.15 25.58
N LYS A 534 0.01 30.61 24.95
CA LYS A 534 -0.76 29.78 24.00
C LYS A 534 0.08 29.45 22.77
N TRP A 535 0.73 30.46 22.18
CA TRP A 535 1.48 30.29 20.93
C TRP A 535 2.82 29.59 21.16
N ARG A 536 3.54 29.90 22.24
CA ARG A 536 4.82 29.25 22.56
C ARG A 536 4.65 27.74 22.75
N ASN A 537 3.59 27.32 23.45
CA ASN A 537 3.30 25.90 23.66
C ASN A 537 2.89 25.19 22.36
N ALA A 538 1.98 25.78 21.58
CA ALA A 538 1.54 25.19 20.32
C ALA A 538 2.71 24.98 19.33
N ARG A 539 3.61 25.96 19.23
CA ARG A 539 4.78 25.92 18.36
C ARG A 539 5.87 24.99 18.88
N ALA A 540 6.11 24.98 20.19
CA ALA A 540 7.03 24.04 20.81
C ALA A 540 6.59 22.59 20.57
N SER A 541 5.32 22.27 20.77
CA SER A 541 4.78 20.94 20.48
C SER A 541 4.88 20.58 18.99
N PHE A 542 4.60 21.52 18.09
CA PHE A 542 4.73 21.28 16.64
C PHE A 542 6.19 21.03 16.23
N ALA A 543 7.13 21.85 16.72
CA ALA A 543 8.56 21.74 16.43
C ALA A 543 9.15 20.45 17.01
N GLN A 544 8.85 20.12 18.27
CA GLN A 544 9.26 18.87 18.90
C GLN A 544 8.77 17.66 18.09
N ASN A 545 7.50 17.67 17.71
CA ASN A 545 6.90 16.58 16.94
C ASN A 545 7.56 16.42 15.56
N LEU A 546 7.81 17.53 14.85
CA LEU A 546 8.45 17.51 13.54
C LEU A 546 9.91 17.05 13.61
N LEU A 547 10.71 17.64 14.49
CA LEU A 547 12.15 17.38 14.57
C LEU A 547 12.44 16.00 15.15
N GLY A 548 11.56 15.51 16.03
CA GLY A 548 11.61 14.13 16.51
C GLY A 548 11.48 13.09 15.38
N CYS A 549 10.83 13.42 14.26
CA CYS A 549 10.70 12.51 13.12
C CYS A 549 12.05 12.20 12.46
N ALA A 550 13.06 13.06 12.66
CA ALA A 550 14.41 12.88 12.12
C ALA A 550 15.35 12.13 13.09
N GLY A 551 14.89 11.72 14.28
CA GLY A 551 15.73 11.02 15.26
C GLY A 551 16.70 11.93 16.03
N PHE A 552 16.52 13.26 15.99
CA PHE A 552 17.33 14.19 16.77
C PHE A 552 17.06 14.09 18.27
N ARG A 553 18.06 14.43 19.09
CA ARG A 553 17.87 14.54 20.55
C ARG A 553 17.19 15.86 20.87
N ILE A 554 15.91 15.79 21.22
CA ILE A 554 15.10 16.98 21.48
C ILE A 554 15.14 17.35 22.96
N ASN A 555 15.58 18.58 23.24
CA ASN A 555 15.61 19.18 24.56
C ASN A 555 14.56 20.30 24.62
N MET A 556 13.72 20.31 25.66
CA MET A 556 12.71 21.35 25.87
C MET A 556 13.15 22.29 26.99
N ALA A 557 13.25 23.58 26.72
CA ALA A 557 13.48 24.58 27.76
C ALA A 557 12.21 24.82 28.60
N ASP A 558 12.37 25.21 29.86
CA ASP A 558 11.26 25.65 30.74
C ASP A 558 10.54 26.90 30.20
N GLY A 559 11.16 27.60 29.26
CA GLY A 559 10.66 28.80 28.62
C GLY A 559 10.62 30.00 29.57
N GLY A 560 10.05 31.10 29.07
CA GLY A 560 9.97 32.36 29.80
C GLY A 560 9.01 33.34 29.15
N ASP A 561 8.58 34.33 29.93
CA ASP A 561 7.77 35.43 29.39
C ASP A 561 8.63 36.40 28.57
N SER A 562 9.94 36.44 28.82
CA SER A 562 10.97 37.11 28.02
C SER A 562 11.99 36.12 27.47
N LEU A 563 12.79 36.56 26.49
CA LEU A 563 13.89 35.77 25.95
C LEU A 563 15.00 35.59 26.99
N GLU A 564 15.30 36.64 27.75
CA GLU A 564 16.31 36.65 28.81
C GLU A 564 16.01 35.58 29.86
N ASP A 565 14.77 35.55 30.37
CA ASP A 565 14.31 34.56 31.35
C ASP A 565 14.44 33.12 30.83
N ALA A 566 14.23 32.92 29.53
CA ALA A 566 14.30 31.60 28.92
C ALA A 566 15.75 31.15 28.68
N VAL A 567 16.64 32.06 28.30
CA VAL A 567 18.05 31.77 28.01
C VAL A 567 18.88 31.62 29.29
N ASP A 568 18.65 32.43 30.31
CA ASP A 568 19.42 32.38 31.57
C ASP A 568 19.28 31.04 32.29
N LYS A 569 18.22 30.29 32.01
CA LYS A 569 17.97 28.93 32.53
C LYS A 569 18.75 27.82 31.81
N LEU A 570 19.45 28.11 30.71
CA LEU A 570 20.12 27.08 29.88
C LEU A 570 21.50 26.64 30.42
N GLU A 571 22.01 27.27 31.49
CA GLU A 571 23.23 26.86 32.23
C GLU A 571 24.43 26.47 31.33
N ASP A 572 24.87 27.37 30.46
CA ASP A 572 26.01 27.22 29.51
C ASP A 572 25.94 26.01 28.54
N LYS A 573 24.81 25.28 28.48
CA LYS A 573 24.63 24.17 27.55
C LYS A 573 24.64 24.66 26.11
N LYS A 574 25.33 23.91 25.24
CA LYS A 574 25.38 24.15 23.80
C LYS A 574 24.53 23.12 23.09
N PHE A 575 23.88 23.56 22.02
CA PHE A 575 23.04 22.75 21.17
C PHE A 575 23.50 22.93 19.73
N ASP A 576 23.25 21.92 18.90
CA ASP A 576 23.58 21.97 17.48
C ASP A 576 22.59 22.82 16.70
N ALA A 577 21.33 22.86 17.16
CA ALA A 577 20.29 23.76 16.69
C ALA A 577 19.41 24.29 17.84
N VAL A 578 18.83 25.48 17.66
CA VAL A 578 17.90 26.10 18.60
C VAL A 578 16.66 26.62 17.87
N VAL A 579 15.47 26.28 18.36
CA VAL A 579 14.18 26.61 17.77
C VAL A 579 13.41 27.59 18.63
N LEU A 580 13.28 28.83 18.16
CA LEU A 580 12.51 29.88 18.83
C LEU A 580 11.00 29.70 18.59
N CYS A 581 10.26 29.48 19.67
CA CYS A 581 8.81 29.26 19.65
C CYS A 581 8.08 30.39 20.40
N GLY A 582 7.59 31.40 19.66
CA GLY A 582 6.82 32.54 20.20
C GLY A 582 5.59 32.81 19.34
N SER A 583 4.94 33.99 19.38
CA SER A 583 3.87 34.34 18.42
C SER A 583 4.38 35.16 17.23
N ASP A 584 3.65 35.14 16.10
CA ASP A 584 4.02 35.94 14.91
C ASP A 584 4.08 37.44 15.20
N LYS A 585 3.31 37.91 16.18
CA LYS A 585 3.30 39.31 16.61
C LYS A 585 4.56 39.71 17.37
N GLU A 586 5.22 38.76 18.01
CA GLU A 586 6.40 39.01 18.85
C GLU A 586 7.71 38.80 18.09
N TYR A 587 7.71 38.05 16.98
CA TYR A 587 8.93 37.75 16.24
C TYR A 587 9.73 38.95 15.70
N PRO A 588 9.12 40.05 15.24
CA PRO A 588 9.88 41.24 14.82
C PRO A 588 10.82 41.76 15.90
N ASP A 589 10.42 41.65 17.17
CA ASP A 589 11.21 42.10 18.32
C ASP A 589 12.10 40.97 18.89
N LEU A 590 11.61 39.73 18.90
CA LEU A 590 12.33 38.59 19.47
C LEU A 590 13.49 38.08 18.60
N VAL A 591 13.34 38.07 17.27
CA VAL A 591 14.31 37.44 16.36
C VAL A 591 15.70 38.10 16.42
N PRO A 592 15.84 39.43 16.34
CA PRO A 592 17.16 40.07 16.43
C PRO A 592 17.87 39.76 17.76
N LEU A 593 17.15 39.85 18.88
CA LEU A 593 17.67 39.55 20.22
C LEU A 593 18.06 38.06 20.35
N PHE A 594 17.27 37.17 19.78
CA PHE A 594 17.54 35.74 19.76
C PHE A 594 18.83 35.42 19.00
N CYS A 595 19.01 35.97 17.80
CA CYS A 595 20.23 35.79 17.01
C CYS A 595 21.46 36.36 17.73
N GLU A 596 21.37 37.57 18.30
CA GLU A 596 22.45 38.18 19.08
C GLU A 596 22.87 37.30 20.27
N ARG A 597 21.89 36.72 20.98
CA ARG A 597 22.15 35.94 22.19
C ARG A 597 22.72 34.55 21.91
N MET A 598 22.34 33.93 20.80
CA MET A 598 22.80 32.57 20.46
C MET A 598 24.20 32.54 19.81
N GLY A 599 24.60 33.59 19.08
CA GLY A 599 25.91 33.70 18.42
C GLY A 599 26.16 32.68 17.29
N ASP A 600 27.40 32.63 16.77
CA ASP A 600 27.79 31.97 15.50
C ASP A 600 27.96 30.42 15.52
N ARG A 601 27.21 29.65 16.30
CA ARG A 601 27.45 28.17 16.41
C ARG A 601 26.26 27.24 16.20
N PRO A 602 25.06 27.47 16.75
CA PRO A 602 23.91 26.61 16.49
C PRO A 602 23.21 26.99 15.17
N LEU A 603 22.51 26.03 14.57
CA LEU A 603 21.54 26.31 13.51
C LEU A 603 20.29 26.95 14.14
N LEU A 604 19.92 28.15 13.70
CA LEU A 604 18.84 28.95 14.29
C LEU A 604 17.54 28.80 13.50
N VAL A 605 16.48 28.37 14.17
CA VAL A 605 15.17 28.10 13.56
C VAL A 605 14.07 28.91 14.25
N VAL A 606 13.13 29.43 13.47
CA VAL A 606 11.92 30.07 13.99
C VAL A 606 10.68 29.21 13.69
N ALA A 607 9.89 28.90 14.72
CA ALA A 607 8.65 28.14 14.58
C ALA A 607 7.46 29.02 14.18
N GLY A 608 7.49 29.60 12.99
CA GLY A 608 6.36 30.29 12.37
C GLY A 608 6.62 30.63 10.91
N HIS A 609 5.58 30.96 10.16
CA HIS A 609 5.72 31.35 8.76
C HIS A 609 6.27 32.79 8.70
N PRO A 610 7.41 33.04 8.03
CA PRO A 610 8.08 34.34 8.12
C PRO A 610 7.33 35.46 7.37
N GLY A 611 6.55 35.11 6.34
CA GLY A 611 5.75 36.07 5.58
C GLY A 611 6.63 37.14 4.94
N THR A 612 6.22 38.41 5.02
CA THR A 612 7.00 39.54 4.49
C THR A 612 8.27 39.84 5.29
N ASN A 613 8.44 39.26 6.48
CA ASN A 613 9.58 39.50 7.36
C ASN A 613 10.75 38.53 7.09
N GLU A 614 10.62 37.59 6.14
CA GLU A 614 11.69 36.62 5.84
C GLU A 614 13.06 37.28 5.60
N PRO A 615 13.20 38.33 4.75
CA PRO A 615 14.50 38.96 4.54
C PRO A 615 15.10 39.53 5.83
N LEU A 616 14.27 40.16 6.66
CA LEU A 616 14.71 40.70 7.95
C LEU A 616 15.22 39.61 8.89
N TYR A 617 14.53 38.48 8.98
CA TYR A 617 14.92 37.37 9.84
C TYR A 617 16.17 36.66 9.32
N ARG A 618 16.31 36.52 8.00
CA ARG A 618 17.51 35.97 7.35
C ARG A 618 18.73 36.86 7.60
N ASP A 619 18.59 38.18 7.42
CA ASP A 619 19.66 39.15 7.66
C ASP A 619 20.08 39.19 9.14
N ALA A 620 19.14 38.94 10.07
CA ALA A 620 19.44 38.82 11.49
C ALA A 620 20.22 37.53 11.84
N GLY A 621 20.17 36.51 11.00
CA GLY A 621 20.90 35.24 11.19
C GLY A 621 20.02 33.99 11.35
N ILE A 622 18.73 34.03 11.00
CA ILE A 622 17.88 32.82 11.02
C ILE A 622 18.18 31.92 9.82
N ASP A 623 18.47 30.65 10.10
CA ASP A 623 18.78 29.63 9.11
C ASP A 623 17.52 28.97 8.53
N GLU A 624 16.47 28.76 9.30
CA GLU A 624 15.26 28.09 8.80
C GLU A 624 13.96 28.47 9.52
N PHE A 625 12.83 28.07 8.93
CA PHE A 625 11.49 28.28 9.48
C PHE A 625 10.68 26.98 9.52
N ILE A 626 9.93 26.79 10.61
CA ILE A 626 9.02 25.65 10.80
C ILE A 626 7.57 26.16 10.86
N TRP A 627 6.69 25.65 9.99
CA TRP A 627 5.28 26.05 9.96
C TRP A 627 4.37 24.96 9.34
N ALA A 628 3.06 25.04 9.58
CA ALA A 628 2.10 24.01 9.15
C ALA A 628 1.82 24.08 7.64
N GLY A 629 2.01 22.98 6.92
CA GLY A 629 1.83 22.88 5.47
C GLY A 629 3.11 23.01 4.65
N MET A 630 4.25 23.28 5.29
CA MET A 630 5.57 23.23 4.65
C MET A 630 5.89 21.81 4.15
N ASN A 631 6.84 21.68 3.22
CA ASN A 631 7.47 20.39 2.90
C ASN A 631 8.36 19.96 4.09
N ALA A 632 7.76 19.30 5.08
CA ALA A 632 8.41 18.87 6.32
C ALA A 632 9.57 17.90 6.06
N ALA A 633 9.39 16.93 5.16
CA ALA A 633 10.47 16.00 4.80
C ALA A 633 11.67 16.75 4.18
N GLY A 634 11.42 17.67 3.24
CA GLY A 634 12.45 18.48 2.62
C GLY A 634 13.20 19.37 3.62
N PHE A 635 12.47 19.97 4.57
CA PHE A 635 13.06 20.74 5.66
C PHE A 635 13.95 19.88 6.56
N LEU A 636 13.47 18.70 7.00
CA LEU A 636 14.26 17.81 7.85
C LEU A 636 15.53 17.34 7.14
N ARG A 637 15.46 17.02 5.85
CA ARG A 637 16.63 16.70 5.02
C ARG A 637 17.64 17.85 4.98
N LYS A 638 17.16 19.09 4.84
CA LYS A 638 18.02 20.28 4.84
C LYS A 638 18.70 20.48 6.18
N VAL A 639 17.94 20.46 7.28
CA VAL A 639 18.48 20.58 8.65
C VAL A 639 19.49 19.48 8.94
N GLN A 640 19.14 18.22 8.63
CA GLN A 640 20.03 17.07 8.80
C GLN A 640 21.36 17.28 8.06
N SER A 641 21.32 17.71 6.80
CA SER A 641 22.54 17.97 6.01
C SER A 641 23.42 19.06 6.65
N GLU A 642 22.84 20.17 7.10
CA GLU A 642 23.61 21.24 7.76
C GLU A 642 24.21 20.81 9.09
N LEU A 643 23.48 20.02 9.89
CA LEU A 643 24.00 19.48 11.14
C LEU A 643 25.13 18.47 10.88
N PHE A 644 24.98 17.58 9.89
CA PHE A 644 25.95 16.53 9.61
C PHE A 644 27.29 17.07 9.12
N LYS A 645 27.29 18.18 8.37
CA LYS A 645 28.52 18.87 7.95
C LYS A 645 29.44 19.20 9.13
N LYS A 646 28.88 19.52 10.30
CA LYS A 646 29.64 19.84 11.52
C LYS A 646 30.43 18.65 12.07
N TYR A 647 30.02 17.41 11.73
CA TYR A 647 30.63 16.18 12.24
C TYR A 647 31.54 15.47 11.22
N THR A 648 31.41 15.77 9.94
CA THR A 648 32.29 15.24 8.88
C THR A 648 33.59 16.04 8.68
N VAL A 649 33.78 17.13 9.42
CA VAL A 649 35.04 17.90 9.44
C VAL A 649 35.79 17.58 10.74
N SER A 650 36.44 16.42 10.77
CA SER A 650 37.50 16.08 11.72
C SER A 650 38.33 14.92 11.22
#